data_AF-A0A1H6US79-F1
#
_entry.id   AF-A0A1H6US79-F1
#
_cell.length_a   1.000
_cell.length_b   1.000
_cell.length_c   1.000
_cell.angle_alpha   90.00
_cell.angle_beta   90.00
_cell.angle_gamma   90.00
#
_symmetry.space_group_name_H-M   'P 1'
#
loop_
_entity.id
_entity.type
_entity.pdbx_description
1 polymer ?
#
loop_
_entity_poly.entity_id
_entity_poly.type
_entity_poly.pdbx_seq_one_letter_code
_entity_poly.pdbx_strand_id
1 'polypeptide(L)'
;MKGKVKIVSGFVSSMMILSTAVMPVFASGMGVASGTQKAYIVNDDWGSGVSKTIMTLDKTIDANSVVKGDFKVVQTAGKTESNRTIIDAYTSNANGDKIGNNSNIVTVEMKISPKEGSPIEWNMSTWRNNWANPYQLDVSINDGEDIKSGNESITELDVDPNINIAQDGKIVPQLNGFSFKDNKFTSQTFTDNGDTVSYSLYTPAKDSHKNALVIWNHGIGETGTDVQIDLLGNKVTALGSEKFQDIMDGAYVLVPQRSYNTKTSTVKALIDKVLKDNPDIDANRVIIGGCSAGGLFTMNMILDYPTFFAAAYPICPAKQSKDVTDEQINSLKNLPIWFIHAKNDGTVKFDTTSKLLVERLKAAGNTNVRTSFFDDVHDTTGRFTNEDGTPYTYDSHWSWTYFDNNECVDHGETIWQWMSKQTKANVVANGTQKAYVTGEDWGPAVRKTVLTLDKVVDANSVNAENFKVVEEKNGIKDWATGEEGIVSAKRQVTNAYTSDENGNKVTSNSRYVTLEMYVSPNDGSPFIYRLSTGLNSWCNPYKLNVSLKSGATLKASEQDITALNIASTIDVEKNGKIAPQLDKFTQKYYKANDGRTYSYSEYQPQQDNKKNALVIWLHGAGEGGTDTSIDLLANEVTALAGDKFQSELNNAYVITPQCPTMWMDGGNKTYQNGDKGSIYAKGLFDLIDNYVKNNADIDTNRIYIGGCSNGGYMTMEMILKHPDYFAAAFPICEAFYDEYITDKQIQSLKNLPIWFTYAKTDTTVDFTKTTEPTVKRLLAAGNKNVHVSAFDDVHDTSGLYKDANGNPYEYNGHWSWIYWDNNECFDSNGVNAWNWLGQQAKKEVANTTTVKPATKTNDPKPTNTSNTSIKSTTTSTKAVKTGDSTSFAGLVVVFITSLLALIFLSKKRQNQ
;
A
#
# COMPACT_ATOMS: atom_id res chain seq x y z
N MET A 1 38.54 51.79 -6.58
CA MET A 1 38.80 53.25 -6.56
C MET A 1 37.68 53.95 -7.31
N LYS A 2 37.31 55.16 -6.84
CA LYS A 2 36.21 56.03 -7.29
C LYS A 2 34.83 55.52 -6.86
N GLY A 3 33.97 56.28 -6.20
CA GLY A 3 33.93 57.71 -5.94
C GLY A 3 32.45 58.11 -5.94
N LYS A 4 31.99 58.71 -4.82
CA LYS A 4 30.64 59.25 -4.58
C LYS A 4 30.18 60.17 -5.73
N VAL A 5 28.89 60.38 -5.98
CA VAL A 5 28.05 61.37 -5.29
C VAL A 5 26.55 61.18 -5.67
N LYS A 6 25.67 61.35 -4.66
CA LYS A 6 24.21 61.48 -4.73
C LYS A 6 23.78 62.78 -5.41
N ILE A 7 22.60 62.81 -6.06
CA ILE A 7 21.55 63.82 -5.84
C ILE A 7 20.19 63.26 -6.35
N VAL A 8 19.14 63.81 -5.74
CA VAL A 8 17.72 63.42 -5.67
C VAL A 8 16.88 64.01 -6.81
N SER A 9 15.66 63.49 -6.95
CA SER A 9 14.47 63.98 -7.69
C SER A 9 14.38 63.50 -9.15
N GLY A 10 13.24 63.15 -9.71
CA GLY A 10 11.86 63.17 -9.24
C GLY A 10 10.99 62.37 -10.22
N PHE A 11 9.70 62.32 -9.93
CA PHE A 11 8.58 61.89 -10.79
C PHE A 11 8.88 61.82 -12.30
N VAL A 12 8.44 60.72 -12.94
CA VAL A 12 7.64 60.65 -14.19
C VAL A 12 7.67 59.18 -14.67
N SER A 13 6.51 58.54 -14.76
CA SER A 13 6.04 57.92 -16.01
C SER A 13 4.69 57.24 -15.79
N SER A 14 3.63 58.05 -15.79
CA SER A 14 2.32 57.60 -16.25
C SER A 14 2.30 57.84 -17.76
N MET A 15 2.93 56.96 -18.54
CA MET A 15 2.66 56.91 -19.99
C MET A 15 1.34 56.18 -20.19
N MET A 16 0.24 56.93 -20.03
CA MET A 16 -0.96 56.66 -20.82
C MET A 16 -0.53 56.72 -22.30
N ILE A 17 -0.45 55.56 -22.93
CA ILE A 17 -0.58 55.50 -24.38
C ILE A 17 -2.06 55.79 -24.63
N LEU A 18 -2.39 57.08 -24.79
CA LEU A 18 -3.52 57.45 -25.63
C LEU A 18 -3.18 56.89 -27.01
N SER A 19 -3.69 55.71 -27.34
CA SER A 19 -3.92 55.40 -28.74
C SER A 19 -4.93 56.44 -29.19
N THR A 20 -4.48 57.38 -30.00
CA THR A 20 -5.36 58.22 -30.80
C THR A 20 -6.19 57.28 -31.66
N ALA A 21 -7.36 56.87 -31.15
CA ALA A 21 -8.43 56.41 -31.99
C ALA A 21 -8.71 57.58 -32.93
N VAL A 22 -8.27 57.43 -34.18
CA VAL A 22 -8.84 58.21 -35.27
C VAL A 22 -10.30 57.76 -35.31
N MET A 23 -11.17 58.44 -34.55
CA MET A 23 -12.59 58.35 -34.80
C MET A 23 -12.79 58.86 -36.22
N PRO A 24 -13.34 58.06 -37.15
CA PRO A 24 -13.79 58.59 -38.40
C PRO A 24 -14.80 59.70 -38.07
N VAL A 25 -14.57 60.90 -38.61
CA VAL A 25 -15.59 61.95 -38.60
C VAL A 25 -16.63 61.50 -39.61
N PHE A 26 -17.63 60.75 -39.14
CA PHE A 26 -18.76 60.35 -39.97
C PHE A 26 -19.61 61.60 -40.26
N ALA A 27 -19.88 61.85 -41.53
CA ALA A 27 -20.85 62.85 -41.94
C ALA A 27 -22.25 62.30 -41.59
N SER A 28 -22.83 62.75 -40.48
CA SER A 28 -24.17 62.34 -40.05
C SER A 28 -25.23 62.87 -41.03
N GLY A 29 -25.56 62.09 -42.06
CA GLY A 29 -26.77 62.29 -42.85
C GLY A 29 -27.99 61.96 -42.01
N MET A 30 -29.08 62.71 -42.19
CA MET A 30 -30.39 62.28 -41.67
C MET A 30 -30.72 60.91 -42.29
N GLY A 31 -31.09 59.92 -41.47
CA GLY A 31 -31.47 58.59 -41.91
C GLY A 31 -30.36 57.53 -41.99
N VAL A 32 -29.10 57.90 -41.71
CA VAL A 32 -27.96 56.97 -41.70
C VAL A 32 -27.46 56.74 -40.27
N ALA A 33 -27.18 55.49 -39.87
CA ALA A 33 -26.43 55.19 -38.64
C ALA A 33 -25.07 54.60 -39.02
N SER A 34 -24.00 55.22 -38.51
CA SER A 34 -22.62 54.85 -38.85
C SER A 34 -21.93 54.16 -37.68
N GLY A 35 -20.98 53.26 -37.93
CA GLY A 35 -20.38 52.51 -36.83
C GLY A 35 -19.29 51.51 -37.18
N THR A 36 -19.03 50.63 -36.22
CA THR A 36 -18.08 49.51 -36.34
C THR A 36 -18.78 48.21 -36.00
N GLN A 37 -18.22 47.07 -36.42
CA GLN A 37 -18.79 45.77 -36.09
C GLN A 37 -17.75 44.73 -35.70
N LYS A 38 -18.21 43.72 -34.97
CA LYS A 38 -17.46 42.51 -34.64
C LYS A 38 -18.24 41.25 -34.97
N ALA A 39 -17.52 40.20 -35.37
CA ALA A 39 -18.06 38.86 -35.56
C ALA A 39 -18.07 38.09 -34.23
N TYR A 40 -19.21 37.53 -33.84
CA TYR A 40 -19.29 36.59 -32.72
C TYR A 40 -19.16 35.16 -33.25
N ILE A 41 -18.09 34.48 -32.86
CA ILE A 41 -17.77 33.13 -33.33
C ILE A 41 -18.12 32.13 -32.23
N VAL A 42 -18.78 31.04 -32.64
CA VAL A 42 -19.00 29.86 -31.81
C VAL A 42 -18.40 28.64 -32.50
N ASN A 43 -17.91 27.70 -31.69
CA ASN A 43 -17.30 26.45 -32.07
C ASN A 43 -18.31 25.31 -31.96
N ASP A 44 -18.24 24.39 -32.90
CA ASP A 44 -19.19 23.32 -33.17
C ASP A 44 -18.45 22.07 -33.67
N ASP A 45 -19.17 20.97 -33.83
CA ASP A 45 -18.62 19.65 -34.17
C ASP A 45 -17.94 19.66 -35.55
N TRP A 46 -18.42 20.52 -36.46
CA TRP A 46 -17.89 20.71 -37.82
C TRP A 46 -16.85 21.83 -37.94
N GLY A 47 -16.47 22.48 -36.84
CA GLY A 47 -15.59 23.66 -36.82
C GLY A 47 -16.30 24.88 -36.23
N SER A 48 -15.98 26.08 -36.71
CA SER A 48 -16.53 27.32 -36.14
C SER A 48 -17.46 28.05 -37.10
N GLY A 49 -18.39 28.83 -36.55
CA GLY A 49 -19.36 29.62 -37.28
C GLY A 49 -19.54 31.02 -36.68
N VAL A 50 -19.65 32.03 -37.52
CA VAL A 50 -20.02 33.40 -37.12
C VAL A 50 -21.52 33.47 -36.94
N SER A 51 -21.97 33.42 -35.68
CA SER A 51 -23.39 33.39 -35.30
C SER A 51 -23.99 34.77 -35.08
N LYS A 52 -23.19 35.81 -34.87
CA LYS A 52 -23.68 37.18 -34.73
C LYS A 52 -22.77 38.19 -35.39
N THR A 53 -23.35 39.27 -35.89
CA THR A 53 -22.65 40.54 -36.06
C THR A 53 -23.11 41.49 -34.96
N ILE A 54 -22.16 42.12 -34.28
CA ILE A 54 -22.40 43.04 -33.17
C ILE A 54 -21.92 44.42 -33.64
N MET A 55 -22.87 45.27 -34.01
CA MET A 55 -22.62 46.60 -34.52
C MET A 55 -22.69 47.62 -33.38
N THR A 56 -21.66 48.44 -33.24
CA THR A 56 -21.66 49.63 -32.37
C THR A 56 -21.84 50.86 -33.24
N LEU A 57 -23.02 51.47 -33.14
CA LEU A 57 -23.46 52.60 -33.94
C LEU A 57 -23.23 53.93 -33.19
N ASP A 58 -23.19 55.02 -33.95
CA ASP A 58 -23.13 56.41 -33.48
C ASP A 58 -24.47 56.90 -32.88
N LYS A 59 -25.56 56.19 -33.19
CA LYS A 59 -26.93 56.49 -32.73
C LYS A 59 -27.43 55.49 -31.70
N THR A 60 -28.29 55.95 -30.80
CA THR A 60 -28.97 55.10 -29.82
C THR A 60 -30.29 54.60 -30.40
N ILE A 61 -30.36 53.30 -30.66
CA ILE A 61 -31.48 52.66 -31.34
C ILE A 61 -32.56 52.25 -30.32
N ASP A 62 -33.83 52.48 -30.67
CA ASP A 62 -35.00 52.03 -29.90
C ASP A 62 -35.12 50.51 -29.96
N ALA A 63 -35.08 49.87 -28.80
CA ALA A 63 -35.15 48.42 -28.68
C ALA A 63 -36.40 47.82 -29.34
N ASN A 64 -37.53 48.55 -29.32
CA ASN A 64 -38.79 48.07 -29.90
C ASN A 64 -38.87 48.22 -31.42
N SER A 65 -37.93 48.95 -32.02
CA SER A 65 -37.89 49.18 -33.47
C SER A 65 -37.04 48.16 -34.23
N VAL A 66 -36.26 47.34 -33.54
CA VAL A 66 -35.35 46.38 -34.17
C VAL A 66 -36.05 45.04 -34.30
N VAL A 67 -36.40 44.63 -35.52
CA VAL A 67 -36.88 43.27 -35.79
C VAL A 67 -36.08 42.61 -36.90
N LYS A 68 -35.97 41.28 -36.86
CA LYS A 68 -35.12 40.54 -37.82
C LYS A 68 -35.48 40.73 -39.29
N GLY A 69 -36.74 41.08 -39.58
CA GLY A 69 -37.23 41.30 -40.95
C GLY A 69 -36.64 42.55 -41.59
N ASP A 70 -36.13 43.48 -40.79
CA ASP A 70 -35.63 44.76 -41.28
C ASP A 70 -34.23 44.64 -41.88
N PHE A 71 -33.53 43.54 -41.62
CA PHE A 71 -32.11 43.41 -41.95
C PHE A 71 -31.87 42.43 -43.10
N LYS A 72 -30.75 42.66 -43.80
CA LYS A 72 -30.11 41.72 -44.72
C LYS A 72 -28.63 41.65 -44.40
N VAL A 73 -28.07 40.45 -44.41
CA VAL A 73 -26.63 40.25 -44.22
C VAL A 73 -26.06 39.45 -45.39
N VAL A 74 -25.05 40.00 -46.06
CA VAL A 74 -24.25 39.31 -47.08
C VAL A 74 -22.86 39.02 -46.51
N GLN A 75 -22.46 37.76 -46.49
CA GLN A 75 -21.13 37.34 -46.06
C GLN A 75 -20.23 37.15 -47.27
N THR A 76 -19.04 37.74 -47.24
CA THR A 76 -17.91 37.37 -48.09
C THR A 76 -16.86 36.67 -47.24
N ALA A 77 -16.61 35.39 -47.50
CA ALA A 77 -15.48 34.66 -46.96
C ALA A 77 -14.56 34.30 -48.14
N GLY A 78 -13.36 34.89 -48.16
CA GLY A 78 -12.37 34.64 -49.20
C GLY A 78 -12.90 34.97 -50.59
N LYS A 79 -13.25 33.93 -51.37
CA LYS A 79 -13.82 34.06 -52.72
C LYS A 79 -15.32 33.77 -52.80
N THR A 80 -15.93 33.42 -51.69
CA THR A 80 -17.33 33.00 -51.61
C THR A 80 -18.17 34.12 -51.02
N GLU A 81 -19.19 34.53 -51.76
CA GLU A 81 -20.20 35.47 -51.30
C GLU A 81 -21.54 34.73 -51.14
N SER A 82 -22.25 35.00 -50.03
CA SER A 82 -23.51 34.32 -49.71
C SER A 82 -24.40 35.16 -48.81
N ASN A 83 -25.73 35.08 -48.99
CA ASN A 83 -26.67 35.66 -48.03
C ASN A 83 -26.68 34.83 -46.74
N ARG A 84 -26.75 35.49 -45.60
CA ARG A 84 -26.89 34.84 -44.29
C ARG A 84 -28.35 34.78 -43.86
N THR A 85 -28.72 33.65 -43.26
CA THR A 85 -30.06 33.42 -42.71
C THR A 85 -30.14 34.10 -41.34
N ILE A 86 -30.92 35.18 -41.23
CA ILE A 86 -31.12 35.90 -39.97
C ILE A 86 -32.16 35.17 -39.10
N ILE A 87 -31.80 34.90 -37.85
CA ILE A 87 -32.69 34.22 -36.90
C ILE A 87 -33.31 35.16 -35.86
N ASP A 88 -32.59 36.22 -35.46
CA ASP A 88 -33.09 37.29 -34.59
C ASP A 88 -32.31 38.60 -34.82
N ALA A 89 -32.88 39.73 -34.42
CA ALA A 89 -32.18 41.02 -34.37
C ALA A 89 -32.67 41.83 -33.16
N TYR A 90 -31.77 42.53 -32.48
CA TYR A 90 -32.08 43.23 -31.24
C TYR A 90 -31.02 44.24 -30.81
N THR A 91 -31.39 45.17 -29.94
CA THR A 91 -30.42 45.94 -29.15
C THR A 91 -29.70 45.04 -28.14
N SER A 92 -28.39 45.23 -28.00
CA SER A 92 -27.54 44.36 -27.18
C SER A 92 -26.53 45.13 -26.32
N ASN A 93 -25.84 44.41 -25.44
CA ASN A 93 -24.62 44.89 -24.79
C ASN A 93 -23.37 44.63 -25.66
N ALA A 94 -22.18 45.02 -25.20
CA ALA A 94 -20.92 44.83 -25.95
C ALA A 94 -20.53 43.35 -26.21
N ASN A 95 -21.13 42.39 -25.50
CA ASN A 95 -20.92 40.96 -25.73
C ASN A 95 -21.92 40.38 -26.74
N GLY A 96 -22.89 41.17 -27.21
CA GLY A 96 -23.97 40.71 -28.08
C GLY A 96 -25.10 39.98 -27.35
N ASP A 97 -25.25 40.21 -26.04
CA ASP A 97 -26.40 39.71 -25.28
C ASP A 97 -27.58 40.66 -25.44
N LYS A 98 -28.77 40.12 -25.69
CA LYS A 98 -30.02 40.88 -25.86
C LYS A 98 -30.35 41.71 -24.62
N ILE A 99 -30.63 42.99 -24.80
CA ILE A 99 -31.12 43.88 -23.74
C ILE A 99 -32.44 44.53 -24.15
N GLY A 100 -33.33 44.74 -23.17
CA GLY A 100 -34.67 45.30 -23.42
C GLY A 100 -34.73 46.83 -23.45
N ASN A 101 -33.58 47.50 -23.38
CA ASN A 101 -33.48 48.95 -23.38
C ASN A 101 -32.81 49.44 -24.66
N ASN A 102 -33.06 50.70 -25.01
CA ASN A 102 -32.39 51.36 -26.11
C ASN A 102 -30.87 51.28 -25.95
N SER A 103 -30.18 51.05 -27.06
CA SER A 103 -28.73 50.83 -27.08
C SER A 103 -28.14 51.40 -28.35
N ASN A 104 -26.89 51.85 -28.27
CA ASN A 104 -26.11 52.13 -29.47
C ASN A 104 -25.46 50.86 -30.05
N ILE A 105 -25.76 49.69 -29.48
CA ILE A 105 -25.29 48.40 -29.99
C ILE A 105 -26.48 47.59 -30.49
N VAL A 106 -26.40 47.18 -31.75
CA VAL A 106 -27.39 46.34 -32.43
C VAL A 106 -26.73 45.04 -32.83
N THR A 107 -27.36 43.93 -32.50
CA THR A 107 -26.92 42.59 -32.87
C THR A 107 -27.88 41.97 -33.85
N VAL A 108 -27.34 41.45 -34.95
CA VAL A 108 -28.05 40.59 -35.89
C VAL A 108 -27.51 39.17 -35.72
N GLU A 109 -28.38 38.26 -35.31
CA GLU A 109 -28.07 36.86 -35.07
C GLU A 109 -28.40 36.04 -36.32
N MET A 110 -27.48 35.16 -36.70
CA MET A 110 -27.49 34.42 -37.95
C MET A 110 -27.34 32.93 -37.69
N LYS A 111 -27.97 32.13 -38.55
CA LYS A 111 -27.80 30.68 -38.57
C LYS A 111 -26.34 30.33 -38.89
N ILE A 112 -25.84 29.30 -38.24
CA ILE A 112 -24.57 28.64 -38.59
C ILE A 112 -24.86 27.19 -38.97
N SER A 113 -24.09 26.63 -39.89
CA SER A 113 -24.15 25.23 -40.27
C SER A 113 -22.89 24.83 -41.04
N PRO A 114 -22.64 23.55 -41.31
CA PRO A 114 -21.55 23.12 -42.19
C PRO A 114 -21.53 23.79 -43.58
N LYS A 115 -22.66 24.37 -44.02
CA LYS A 115 -22.79 25.07 -45.31
C LYS A 115 -22.85 26.60 -45.19
N GLU A 116 -22.91 27.15 -43.97
CA GLU A 116 -23.18 28.57 -43.75
C GLU A 116 -22.41 29.12 -42.54
N GLY A 117 -21.70 30.23 -42.73
CA GLY A 117 -21.17 31.03 -41.64
C GLY A 117 -19.75 30.70 -41.18
N SER A 118 -19.05 29.77 -41.83
CA SER A 118 -17.66 29.44 -41.46
C SER A 118 -16.72 30.65 -41.61
N PRO A 119 -15.93 31.01 -40.58
CA PRO A 119 -14.84 31.98 -40.69
C PRO A 119 -13.52 31.33 -41.15
N ILE A 120 -13.49 30.00 -41.30
CA ILE A 120 -12.31 29.22 -41.67
C ILE A 120 -12.54 28.59 -43.05
N GLU A 121 -11.51 28.65 -43.89
CA GLU A 121 -11.50 28.09 -45.24
C GLU A 121 -10.44 27.00 -45.38
N TRP A 122 -10.86 25.89 -46.02
CA TRP A 122 -9.95 24.81 -46.38
C TRP A 122 -9.16 25.16 -47.65
N ASN A 123 -7.83 25.15 -47.54
CA ASN A 123 -6.94 25.30 -48.68
C ASN A 123 -6.45 23.92 -49.17
N MET A 124 -7.02 23.43 -50.27
CA MET A 124 -6.65 22.15 -50.87
C MET A 124 -5.18 22.05 -51.31
N SER A 125 -4.53 23.17 -51.65
CA SER A 125 -3.14 23.15 -52.14
C SER A 125 -2.12 22.95 -51.02
N THR A 126 -2.41 23.46 -49.83
CA THR A 126 -1.52 23.37 -48.66
C THR A 126 -2.01 22.37 -47.62
N TRP A 127 -3.20 21.81 -47.81
CA TRP A 127 -3.89 20.93 -46.86
C TRP A 127 -4.05 21.57 -45.49
N ARG A 128 -4.42 22.87 -45.48
CA ARG A 128 -4.51 23.67 -44.26
C ARG A 128 -5.77 24.51 -44.22
N ASN A 129 -6.29 24.62 -43.01
CA ASN A 129 -7.29 25.60 -42.63
C ASN A 129 -6.63 26.98 -42.49
N ASN A 130 -7.26 28.01 -43.04
CA ASN A 130 -6.86 29.40 -42.88
C ASN A 130 -8.09 30.22 -42.48
N TRP A 131 -7.87 31.33 -41.77
CA TRP A 131 -8.90 32.36 -41.68
C TRP A 131 -9.29 32.83 -43.09
N ALA A 132 -10.58 32.93 -43.34
CA ALA A 132 -11.09 33.56 -44.55
C ALA A 132 -10.51 34.98 -44.67
N ASN A 133 -9.96 35.31 -45.84
CA ASN A 133 -9.36 36.61 -46.08
C ASN A 133 -9.63 37.08 -47.53
N PRO A 134 -10.43 38.15 -47.74
CA PRO A 134 -11.10 38.92 -46.70
C PRO A 134 -12.21 38.11 -46.01
N TYR A 135 -12.59 38.53 -44.80
CA TYR A 135 -13.87 38.14 -44.20
C TYR A 135 -14.71 39.38 -44.01
N GLN A 136 -15.91 39.39 -44.58
CA GLN A 136 -16.80 40.53 -44.60
C GLN A 136 -18.22 40.15 -44.23
N LEU A 137 -18.90 41.04 -43.51
CA LEU A 137 -20.34 41.01 -43.26
C LEU A 137 -20.93 42.35 -43.67
N ASP A 138 -21.58 42.40 -44.83
CA ASP A 138 -22.33 43.57 -45.28
C ASP A 138 -23.74 43.51 -44.68
N VAL A 139 -24.00 44.39 -43.70
CA VAL A 139 -25.27 44.47 -42.97
C VAL A 139 -26.03 45.69 -43.45
N SER A 140 -27.21 45.49 -44.01
CA SER A 140 -28.07 46.54 -44.55
C SER A 140 -29.50 46.43 -44.01
N ILE A 141 -30.23 47.55 -44.08
CA ILE A 141 -31.67 47.59 -43.84
C ILE A 141 -32.38 47.30 -45.17
N ASN A 142 -33.41 46.46 -45.15
CA ASN A 142 -34.19 46.09 -46.34
C ASN A 142 -34.93 47.31 -46.90
N ASP A 143 -35.09 47.35 -48.22
CA ASP A 143 -35.79 48.43 -48.91
C ASP A 143 -37.21 48.62 -48.34
N GLY A 144 -37.46 49.83 -47.80
CA GLY A 144 -38.76 50.20 -47.23
C GLY A 144 -38.90 49.97 -45.72
N GLU A 145 -37.92 49.34 -45.07
CA GLU A 145 -37.88 49.15 -43.63
C GLU A 145 -37.03 50.23 -42.94
N ASP A 146 -37.20 50.39 -41.62
CA ASP A 146 -36.39 51.30 -40.82
C ASP A 146 -36.23 50.83 -39.37
N ILE A 147 -35.18 51.31 -38.70
CA ILE A 147 -35.04 51.27 -37.24
C ILE A 147 -35.10 52.69 -36.68
N LYS A 148 -35.47 52.87 -35.41
CA LYS A 148 -35.69 54.19 -34.82
C LYS A 148 -34.56 54.64 -33.90
N SER A 149 -34.20 55.92 -33.97
CA SER A 149 -33.36 56.61 -32.99
C SER A 149 -34.10 57.86 -32.50
N GLY A 150 -34.85 57.73 -31.41
CA GLY A 150 -35.78 58.78 -30.96
C GLY A 150 -36.90 58.99 -31.99
N ASN A 151 -36.97 60.18 -32.59
CA ASN A 151 -37.95 60.51 -33.65
C ASN A 151 -37.41 60.32 -35.07
N GLU A 152 -36.15 59.89 -35.21
CA GLU A 152 -35.50 59.68 -36.51
C GLU A 152 -35.71 58.25 -37.00
N SER A 153 -36.10 58.10 -38.27
CA SER A 153 -36.06 56.83 -39.00
C SER A 153 -34.67 56.63 -39.61
N ILE A 154 -34.03 55.50 -39.31
CA ILE A 154 -32.77 55.07 -39.89
C ILE A 154 -33.05 54.02 -40.96
N THR A 155 -32.70 54.32 -42.20
CA THR A 155 -32.94 53.46 -43.38
C THR A 155 -31.64 52.95 -43.98
N GLU A 156 -30.48 53.42 -43.51
CA GLU A 156 -29.17 53.04 -44.02
C GLU A 156 -28.17 52.82 -42.88
N LEU A 157 -27.31 51.80 -43.02
CA LEU A 157 -26.21 51.48 -42.11
C LEU A 157 -24.88 51.70 -42.83
N ASP A 158 -24.02 52.53 -42.25
CA ASP A 158 -22.65 52.76 -42.71
C ASP A 158 -21.66 52.11 -41.72
N VAL A 159 -21.47 50.81 -41.89
CA VAL A 159 -20.60 49.99 -41.05
C VAL A 159 -19.58 49.27 -41.93
N ASP A 160 -18.29 49.35 -41.60
CA ASP A 160 -17.24 48.69 -42.40
C ASP A 160 -17.53 47.18 -42.50
N PRO A 161 -17.76 46.64 -43.71
CA PRO A 161 -18.06 45.25 -43.88
C PRO A 161 -16.85 44.37 -43.53
N ASN A 162 -15.61 44.90 -43.59
CA ASN A 162 -14.39 44.12 -43.33
C ASN A 162 -14.20 43.84 -41.85
N ILE A 163 -14.06 42.55 -41.50
CA ILE A 163 -13.81 42.10 -40.14
C ILE A 163 -12.48 41.34 -40.10
N ASN A 164 -11.55 41.83 -39.28
CA ASN A 164 -10.31 41.11 -39.00
C ASN A 164 -10.55 39.95 -38.02
N ILE A 165 -11.12 38.85 -38.54
CA ILE A 165 -11.42 37.64 -37.78
C ILE A 165 -10.15 36.92 -37.29
N ALA A 166 -8.98 37.18 -37.85
CA ALA A 166 -7.73 36.61 -37.32
C ALA A 166 -7.29 37.30 -36.01
N GLN A 167 -7.75 38.53 -35.74
CA GLN A 167 -7.34 39.35 -34.60
C GLN A 167 -8.55 39.83 -33.77
N ASP A 168 -8.67 41.12 -33.48
CA ASP A 168 -9.60 41.72 -32.52
C ASP A 168 -10.97 42.10 -33.10
N GLY A 169 -11.20 41.83 -34.39
CA GLY A 169 -12.49 41.96 -35.06
C GLY A 169 -13.53 40.89 -34.64
N LYS A 170 -13.17 39.98 -33.74
CA LYS A 170 -14.05 38.89 -33.28
C LYS A 170 -14.23 38.84 -31.76
N ILE A 171 -15.31 38.18 -31.35
CA ILE A 171 -15.59 37.76 -29.97
C ILE A 171 -15.72 36.23 -29.99
N VAL A 172 -14.94 35.53 -29.18
CA VAL A 172 -14.93 34.05 -29.11
C VAL A 172 -14.86 33.59 -27.66
N PRO A 173 -16.00 33.45 -26.96
CA PRO A 173 -15.98 33.12 -25.53
C PRO A 173 -15.36 31.76 -25.22
N GLN A 174 -15.40 30.81 -26.17
CA GLN A 174 -14.81 29.48 -26.00
C GLN A 174 -13.27 29.48 -25.97
N LEU A 175 -12.63 30.60 -26.32
CA LEU A 175 -11.18 30.78 -26.14
C LEU A 175 -10.83 31.33 -24.74
N ASN A 176 -11.83 31.64 -23.90
CA ASN A 176 -11.58 32.08 -22.53
C ASN A 176 -10.87 30.97 -21.74
N GLY A 177 -9.85 31.36 -20.96
CA GLY A 177 -9.01 30.44 -20.20
C GLY A 177 -7.79 29.89 -20.97
N PHE A 178 -7.81 29.94 -22.30
CA PHE A 178 -6.66 29.61 -23.14
C PHE A 178 -5.66 30.77 -23.21
N SER A 179 -4.38 30.46 -23.04
CA SER A 179 -3.31 31.46 -22.99
C SER A 179 -2.92 31.99 -24.38
N PHE A 180 -2.69 33.30 -24.48
CA PHE A 180 -2.10 33.99 -25.64
C PHE A 180 -1.04 34.98 -25.17
N LYS A 181 -0.01 35.26 -25.98
CA LYS A 181 1.18 36.05 -25.58
C LYS A 181 0.86 37.48 -25.13
N ASP A 182 -0.20 38.07 -25.67
CA ASP A 182 -0.57 39.48 -25.53
C ASP A 182 -1.98 39.68 -24.94
N ASN A 183 -2.58 38.63 -24.37
CA ASN A 183 -4.00 38.59 -23.98
C ASN A 183 -4.95 39.01 -25.12
N LYS A 184 -4.52 38.90 -26.38
CA LYS A 184 -5.36 39.03 -27.56
C LYS A 184 -5.50 37.65 -28.18
N PHE A 185 -4.74 37.41 -29.23
CA PHE A 185 -4.88 36.25 -30.10
C PHE A 185 -3.53 35.79 -30.69
N THR A 186 -2.41 36.32 -30.18
CA THR A 186 -1.08 35.90 -30.62
C THR A 186 -0.68 34.60 -29.91
N SER A 187 -0.43 33.53 -30.67
CA SER A 187 0.03 32.23 -30.14
C SER A 187 1.23 32.37 -29.21
N GLN A 188 1.29 31.52 -28.17
CA GLN A 188 2.57 31.30 -27.48
C GLN A 188 3.50 30.49 -28.38
N THR A 189 4.81 30.63 -28.20
CA THR A 189 5.80 29.84 -28.93
C THR A 189 6.82 29.22 -27.99
N PHE A 190 7.29 28.03 -28.36
CA PHE A 190 8.37 27.33 -27.69
C PHE A 190 9.34 26.78 -28.72
N THR A 191 10.64 27.01 -28.50
CA THR A 191 11.71 26.56 -29.39
C THR A 191 12.64 25.63 -28.63
N ASP A 192 12.85 24.43 -29.15
CA ASP A 192 13.86 23.47 -28.68
C ASP A 192 14.70 23.00 -29.86
N ASN A 193 16.03 23.10 -29.73
CA ASN A 193 16.99 22.63 -30.74
C ASN A 193 16.69 23.08 -32.20
N GLY A 194 16.17 24.30 -32.36
CA GLY A 194 15.82 24.90 -33.66
C GLY A 194 14.44 24.52 -34.21
N ASP A 195 13.70 23.62 -33.56
CA ASP A 195 12.31 23.30 -33.86
C ASP A 195 11.39 24.19 -33.01
N THR A 196 10.39 24.82 -33.63
CA THR A 196 9.49 25.77 -32.96
C THR A 196 8.05 25.31 -33.07
N VAL A 197 7.37 25.26 -31.93
CA VAL A 197 5.96 24.88 -31.81
C VAL A 197 5.19 26.08 -31.26
N SER A 198 4.09 26.42 -31.92
CA SER A 198 3.12 27.37 -31.37
C SER A 198 2.18 26.61 -30.44
N TYR A 199 1.74 27.22 -29.34
CA TYR A 199 0.85 26.51 -28.42
C TYR A 199 -0.10 27.45 -27.68
N SER A 200 -1.13 26.84 -27.12
CA SER A 200 -1.98 27.44 -26.09
C SER A 200 -2.12 26.48 -24.91
N LEU A 201 -2.31 27.04 -23.72
CA LEU A 201 -2.53 26.33 -22.48
C LEU A 201 -3.80 26.86 -21.84
N TYR A 202 -4.80 26.01 -21.67
CA TYR A 202 -5.93 26.27 -20.79
C TYR A 202 -5.47 26.08 -19.34
N THR A 203 -5.81 27.05 -18.48
CA THR A 203 -5.56 26.97 -17.03
C THR A 203 -6.89 26.84 -16.30
N PRO A 204 -7.11 25.76 -15.51
CA PRO A 204 -8.34 25.59 -14.73
C PRO A 204 -8.46 26.65 -13.63
N ALA A 205 -9.65 26.75 -13.04
CA ALA A 205 -9.83 27.57 -11.85
C ALA A 205 -8.88 27.11 -10.73
N LYS A 206 -8.39 28.06 -9.94
CA LYS A 206 -7.44 27.74 -8.87
C LYS A 206 -8.12 26.95 -7.75
N ASP A 207 -7.56 25.79 -7.42
CA ASP A 207 -8.01 24.92 -6.35
C ASP A 207 -6.87 24.60 -5.35
N SER A 208 -7.11 23.61 -4.47
CA SER A 208 -6.17 23.18 -3.42
C SER A 208 -5.42 21.88 -3.72
N HIS A 209 -5.72 21.19 -4.83
CA HIS A 209 -5.11 19.92 -5.18
C HIS A 209 -4.22 20.07 -6.42
N LYS A 210 -3.73 18.93 -6.94
CA LYS A 210 -2.98 18.92 -8.19
C LYS A 210 -3.86 18.46 -9.34
N ASN A 211 -3.77 19.16 -10.46
CA ASN A 211 -4.60 18.97 -11.65
C ASN A 211 -3.92 18.06 -12.68
N ALA A 212 -4.73 17.39 -13.51
CA ALA A 212 -4.21 16.65 -14.64
C ALA A 212 -3.69 17.60 -15.74
N LEU A 213 -2.79 17.09 -16.58
CA LEU A 213 -2.43 17.74 -17.85
C LEU A 213 -2.91 16.89 -19.02
N VAL A 214 -3.85 17.43 -19.78
CA VAL A 214 -4.45 16.84 -20.97
C VAL A 214 -3.86 17.50 -22.21
N ILE A 215 -3.39 16.70 -23.17
CA ILE A 215 -2.67 17.20 -24.35
C ILE A 215 -3.45 16.83 -25.61
N TRP A 216 -3.80 17.83 -26.42
CA TRP A 216 -4.50 17.66 -27.69
C TRP A 216 -3.57 17.85 -28.89
N ASN A 217 -3.43 16.83 -29.72
CA ASN A 217 -2.68 16.90 -30.98
C ASN A 217 -3.64 17.00 -32.17
N HIS A 218 -3.52 18.10 -32.92
CA HIS A 218 -4.42 18.41 -34.02
C HIS A 218 -4.23 17.57 -35.29
N GLY A 219 -5.24 17.58 -36.16
CA GLY A 219 -5.23 16.94 -37.48
C GLY A 219 -4.31 17.63 -38.49
N ILE A 220 -4.28 17.17 -39.74
CA ILE A 220 -3.38 17.78 -40.75
C ILE A 220 -3.79 19.23 -41.08
N GLY A 221 -5.09 19.53 -41.05
CA GLY A 221 -5.65 20.83 -41.42
C GLY A 221 -5.19 21.99 -40.55
N GLU A 222 -4.91 21.74 -39.28
CA GLU A 222 -4.55 22.77 -38.32
C GLU A 222 -3.03 23.00 -38.26
N THR A 223 -2.23 22.37 -39.13
CA THR A 223 -0.77 22.56 -39.18
C THR A 223 -0.42 24.03 -39.46
N GLY A 224 0.28 24.70 -38.55
CA GLY A 224 0.56 26.12 -38.69
C GLY A 224 1.25 26.76 -37.48
N THR A 225 1.10 28.07 -37.35
CA THR A 225 1.62 28.89 -36.23
C THR A 225 0.54 29.75 -35.55
N ASP A 226 -0.70 29.68 -36.02
CA ASP A 226 -1.87 30.30 -35.40
C ASP A 226 -2.71 29.26 -34.67
N VAL A 227 -2.49 29.13 -33.35
CA VAL A 227 -3.13 28.10 -32.52
C VAL A 227 -4.64 28.32 -32.39
N GLN A 228 -5.15 29.50 -32.77
CA GLN A 228 -6.60 29.72 -32.82
C GLN A 228 -7.28 28.82 -33.85
N ILE A 229 -6.61 28.53 -34.97
CA ILE A 229 -7.13 27.62 -35.99
C ILE A 229 -7.19 26.19 -35.45
N ASP A 230 -6.23 25.80 -34.61
CA ASP A 230 -6.27 24.51 -33.91
C ASP A 230 -7.49 24.42 -32.98
N LEU A 231 -7.66 25.44 -32.14
CA LEU A 231 -8.75 25.52 -31.17
C LEU A 231 -10.15 25.59 -31.82
N LEU A 232 -10.27 26.15 -33.03
CA LEU A 232 -11.55 26.47 -33.70
C LEU A 232 -11.80 25.67 -35.00
N GLY A 233 -10.84 24.86 -35.44
CA GLY A 233 -10.98 23.98 -36.61
C GLY A 233 -11.86 22.76 -36.33
N ASN A 234 -11.96 22.40 -35.06
CA ASN A 234 -12.94 21.46 -34.50
C ASN A 234 -13.23 21.92 -33.05
N LYS A 235 -13.94 21.11 -32.26
CA LYS A 235 -14.45 21.49 -30.94
C LYS A 235 -13.48 21.19 -29.78
N VAL A 236 -12.15 21.34 -29.99
CA VAL A 236 -11.12 21.20 -28.92
C VAL A 236 -11.45 22.02 -27.68
N THR A 237 -12.08 23.19 -27.86
CA THR A 237 -12.50 24.07 -26.75
C THR A 237 -13.47 23.42 -25.78
N ALA A 238 -14.10 22.28 -26.12
CA ALA A 238 -14.85 21.44 -25.20
C ALA A 238 -14.01 20.99 -23.98
N LEU A 239 -12.70 20.82 -24.15
CA LEU A 239 -11.77 20.49 -23.06
C LEU A 239 -11.56 21.67 -22.08
N GLY A 240 -11.94 22.89 -22.46
CA GLY A 240 -11.99 24.06 -21.57
C GLY A 240 -13.38 24.33 -20.98
N SER A 241 -14.39 23.51 -21.29
CA SER A 241 -15.77 23.71 -20.85
C SER A 241 -15.97 23.34 -19.37
N GLU A 242 -16.96 23.95 -18.72
CA GLU A 242 -17.35 23.60 -17.34
C GLU A 242 -17.60 22.10 -17.18
N LYS A 243 -18.34 21.48 -18.11
CA LYS A 243 -18.63 20.03 -18.07
C LYS A 243 -17.35 19.18 -18.04
N PHE A 244 -16.35 19.51 -18.86
CA PHE A 244 -15.09 18.76 -18.88
C PHE A 244 -14.30 19.00 -17.58
N GLN A 245 -14.21 20.26 -17.16
CA GLN A 245 -13.46 20.65 -15.96
C GLN A 245 -14.08 20.04 -14.69
N ASP A 246 -15.40 19.97 -14.58
CA ASP A 246 -16.11 19.32 -13.48
C ASP A 246 -15.83 17.81 -13.43
N ILE A 247 -15.81 17.14 -14.59
CA ILE A 247 -15.54 15.69 -14.66
C ILE A 247 -14.08 15.38 -14.30
N MET A 248 -13.15 16.23 -14.72
CA MET A 248 -11.73 16.04 -14.46
C MET A 248 -11.31 16.46 -13.06
N ASP A 249 -12.18 17.16 -12.33
CA ASP A 249 -11.86 17.88 -11.09
C ASP A 249 -10.70 18.85 -11.35
N GLY A 250 -10.83 19.69 -12.38
CA GLY A 250 -9.78 20.59 -12.85
C GLY A 250 -8.72 19.92 -13.75
N ALA A 251 -8.50 20.48 -14.93
CA ALA A 251 -7.46 20.02 -15.85
C ALA A 251 -6.85 21.15 -16.68
N TYR A 252 -5.53 21.15 -16.75
CA TYR A 252 -4.79 21.91 -17.75
C TYR A 252 -4.95 21.26 -19.12
N VAL A 253 -5.12 22.08 -20.16
CA VAL A 253 -5.21 21.59 -21.56
C VAL A 253 -4.13 22.23 -22.40
N LEU A 254 -3.15 21.43 -22.82
CA LEU A 254 -2.06 21.88 -23.69
C LEU A 254 -2.38 21.54 -25.15
N VAL A 255 -2.38 22.57 -25.99
CA VAL A 255 -2.69 22.49 -27.42
C VAL A 255 -1.46 22.94 -28.22
N PRO A 256 -0.52 22.02 -28.54
CA PRO A 256 0.62 22.31 -29.40
C PRO A 256 0.23 22.26 -30.88
N GLN A 257 0.36 23.39 -31.55
CA GLN A 257 0.27 23.47 -33.00
C GLN A 257 1.63 23.19 -33.64
N ARG A 258 1.70 22.02 -34.29
CA ARG A 258 2.92 21.44 -34.86
C ARG A 258 3.05 21.75 -36.34
N SER A 259 4.30 21.74 -36.80
CA SER A 259 4.64 21.63 -38.22
C SER A 259 4.80 20.16 -38.62
N TYR A 260 4.88 19.87 -39.93
CA TYR A 260 5.11 18.50 -40.42
C TYR A 260 6.39 17.85 -39.88
N ASN A 261 7.42 18.65 -39.59
CA ASN A 261 8.73 18.18 -39.16
C ASN A 261 8.93 18.27 -37.64
N THR A 262 7.89 18.67 -36.89
CA THR A 262 7.99 18.81 -35.45
C THR A 262 8.32 17.48 -34.81
N LYS A 263 9.36 17.46 -33.99
CA LYS A 263 9.85 16.23 -33.34
C LYS A 263 9.08 15.95 -32.07
N THR A 264 8.92 14.68 -31.73
CA THR A 264 8.37 14.23 -30.44
C THR A 264 9.19 14.78 -29.26
N SER A 265 10.51 14.90 -29.41
CA SER A 265 11.39 15.52 -28.41
C SER A 265 11.07 17.00 -28.12
N THR A 266 10.68 17.76 -29.14
CA THR A 266 10.32 19.19 -29.00
C THR A 266 9.02 19.33 -28.20
N VAL A 267 8.01 18.52 -28.51
CA VAL A 267 6.73 18.51 -27.77
C VAL A 267 6.95 17.96 -26.35
N LYS A 268 7.81 16.95 -26.17
CA LYS A 268 8.20 16.46 -24.84
C LYS A 268 8.87 17.55 -24.00
N ALA A 269 9.78 18.33 -24.58
CA ALA A 269 10.42 19.46 -23.91
C ALA A 269 9.42 20.58 -23.57
N LEU A 270 8.42 20.82 -24.42
CA LEU A 270 7.31 21.72 -24.12
C LEU A 270 6.48 21.20 -22.93
N ILE A 271 6.14 19.92 -22.90
CA ILE A 271 5.42 19.29 -21.78
C ILE A 271 6.23 19.47 -20.49
N ASP A 272 7.54 19.20 -20.51
CA ASP A 272 8.42 19.36 -19.34
C ASP A 272 8.48 20.82 -18.86
N LYS A 273 8.50 21.78 -19.79
CA LYS A 273 8.39 23.20 -19.46
C LYS A 273 7.05 23.52 -18.78
N VAL A 274 5.93 23.03 -19.32
CA VAL A 274 4.59 23.26 -18.76
C VAL A 274 4.48 22.68 -17.35
N LEU A 275 4.96 21.45 -17.14
CA LEU A 275 5.01 20.81 -15.82
C LEU A 275 5.87 21.58 -14.82
N LYS A 276 6.99 22.15 -15.29
CA LYS A 276 7.90 22.94 -14.45
C LYS A 276 7.30 24.29 -14.07
N ASP A 277 6.62 24.96 -14.99
CA ASP A 277 6.08 26.30 -14.79
C ASP A 277 4.77 26.29 -13.99
N ASN A 278 4.08 25.14 -13.94
CA ASN A 278 2.80 24.95 -13.26
C ASN A 278 2.92 23.80 -12.24
N PRO A 279 3.45 24.06 -11.01
CA PRO A 279 3.73 23.03 -10.00
C PRO A 279 2.47 22.38 -9.41
N ASP A 280 1.31 22.96 -9.66
CA ASP A 280 -0.02 22.45 -9.39
C ASP A 280 -0.47 21.40 -10.40
N ILE A 281 0.30 21.11 -11.47
CA ILE A 281 0.08 19.92 -12.28
C ILE A 281 0.63 18.66 -11.57
N ASP A 282 -0.15 17.59 -11.56
CA ASP A 282 0.33 16.25 -11.17
C ASP A 282 1.09 15.61 -12.34
N ALA A 283 2.41 15.48 -12.20
CA ALA A 283 3.27 14.84 -13.18
C ALA A 283 2.96 13.34 -13.41
N ASN A 284 2.16 12.71 -12.53
CA ASN A 284 1.67 11.35 -12.73
C ASN A 284 0.33 11.30 -13.48
N ARG A 285 -0.32 12.44 -13.77
CA ARG A 285 -1.61 12.53 -14.50
C ARG A 285 -1.45 13.31 -15.82
N VAL A 286 -0.46 12.91 -16.62
CA VAL A 286 -0.24 13.47 -17.97
C VAL A 286 -0.88 12.54 -19.01
N ILE A 287 -1.90 13.03 -19.70
CA ILE A 287 -2.74 12.27 -20.62
C ILE A 287 -2.62 12.89 -22.02
N ILE A 288 -2.38 12.07 -23.05
CA ILE A 288 -2.11 12.54 -24.41
C ILE A 288 -3.06 11.94 -25.45
N GLY A 289 -3.57 12.77 -26.36
CA GLY A 289 -4.39 12.29 -27.46
C GLY A 289 -4.48 13.30 -28.59
N GLY A 290 -5.34 12.98 -29.57
CA GLY A 290 -5.48 13.79 -30.77
C GLY A 290 -6.03 13.00 -31.95
N CYS A 291 -6.37 13.71 -33.02
CA CYS A 291 -7.08 13.15 -34.17
C CYS A 291 -6.25 13.05 -35.44
N SER A 292 -6.52 12.06 -36.30
CA SER A 292 -5.92 11.94 -37.64
C SER A 292 -4.38 11.95 -37.61
N ALA A 293 -3.73 12.94 -38.25
CA ALA A 293 -2.29 13.15 -38.16
C ALA A 293 -1.80 13.39 -36.72
N GLY A 294 -2.64 13.97 -35.86
CA GLY A 294 -2.38 14.15 -34.43
C GLY A 294 -2.60 12.87 -33.64
N GLY A 295 -3.48 11.99 -34.12
CA GLY A 295 -3.56 10.60 -33.64
C GLY A 295 -2.30 9.81 -33.99
N LEU A 296 -1.72 10.00 -35.18
CA LEU A 296 -0.39 9.48 -35.51
C LEU A 296 0.68 10.05 -34.58
N PHE A 297 0.66 11.35 -34.30
CA PHE A 297 1.64 11.98 -33.43
C PHE A 297 1.50 11.49 -31.98
N THR A 298 0.28 11.29 -31.50
CA THR A 298 -0.03 10.64 -30.21
C THR A 298 0.62 9.26 -30.14
N MET A 299 0.43 8.43 -31.19
CA MET A 299 1.07 7.12 -31.26
C MET A 299 2.60 7.23 -31.24
N ASN A 300 3.20 8.17 -31.96
CA ASN A 300 4.65 8.37 -31.92
C ASN A 300 5.14 8.82 -30.53
N MET A 301 4.42 9.71 -29.85
CA MET A 301 4.77 10.16 -28.50
C MET A 301 4.79 9.01 -27.49
N ILE A 302 3.77 8.14 -27.51
CA ILE A 302 3.76 6.99 -26.59
C ILE A 302 4.78 5.92 -26.99
N LEU A 303 5.11 5.79 -28.27
CA LEU A 303 6.16 4.86 -28.72
C LEU A 303 7.57 5.33 -28.34
N ASP A 304 7.83 6.64 -28.41
CA ASP A 304 9.12 7.23 -28.05
C ASP A 304 9.27 7.37 -26.52
N TYR A 305 8.16 7.55 -25.80
CA TYR A 305 8.13 7.74 -24.34
C TYR A 305 7.12 6.81 -23.64
N PRO A 306 7.28 5.47 -23.74
CA PRO A 306 6.27 4.48 -23.35
C PRO A 306 5.94 4.45 -21.86
N THR A 307 6.82 4.99 -21.02
CA THR A 307 6.64 5.05 -19.57
C THR A 307 6.31 6.45 -19.06
N PHE A 308 6.15 7.45 -19.93
CA PHE A 308 5.98 8.84 -19.51
C PHE A 308 4.52 9.20 -19.19
N PHE A 309 3.57 8.75 -20.01
CA PHE A 309 2.17 9.13 -19.91
C PHE A 309 1.38 8.24 -18.95
N ALA A 310 0.33 8.80 -18.34
CA ALA A 310 -0.63 8.08 -17.51
C ALA A 310 -1.63 7.29 -18.36
N ALA A 311 -2.01 7.85 -19.51
CA ALA A 311 -2.88 7.22 -20.49
C ALA A 311 -2.79 7.94 -21.84
N ALA A 312 -3.34 7.30 -22.88
CA ALA A 312 -3.47 7.91 -24.21
C ALA A 312 -4.85 7.69 -24.85
N TYR A 313 -5.28 8.63 -25.70
CA TYR A 313 -6.55 8.57 -26.43
C TYR A 313 -6.37 8.91 -27.93
N PRO A 314 -5.80 8.00 -28.73
CA PRO A 314 -5.65 8.19 -30.17
C PRO A 314 -7.01 8.10 -30.91
N ILE A 315 -7.34 9.16 -31.67
CA ILE A 315 -8.57 9.26 -32.46
C ILE A 315 -8.21 9.16 -33.95
N CYS A 316 -8.86 8.24 -34.67
CA CYS A 316 -8.58 7.88 -36.07
C CYS A 316 -7.08 8.00 -36.45
N PRO A 317 -6.17 7.37 -35.68
CA PRO A 317 -4.74 7.61 -35.81
C PRO A 317 -4.22 7.19 -37.18
N ALA A 318 -3.59 8.12 -37.91
CA ALA A 318 -2.98 7.86 -39.21
C ALA A 318 -1.70 6.98 -39.14
N LYS A 319 -1.52 6.19 -38.07
CA LYS A 319 -0.39 5.29 -37.83
C LYS A 319 -0.74 3.90 -38.31
N GLN A 320 -0.09 3.45 -39.39
CA GLN A 320 -0.26 2.09 -39.89
C GLN A 320 0.30 1.09 -38.88
N SER A 321 -0.45 0.02 -38.60
CA SER A 321 0.00 -1.03 -37.66
C SER A 321 1.30 -1.67 -38.14
N LYS A 322 1.48 -1.87 -39.45
CA LYS A 322 2.72 -2.41 -40.04
C LYS A 322 3.98 -1.58 -39.76
N ASP A 323 3.83 -0.30 -39.40
CA ASP A 323 4.94 0.61 -39.09
C ASP A 323 5.25 0.66 -37.59
N VAL A 324 4.64 -0.22 -36.79
CA VAL A 324 4.89 -0.39 -35.36
C VAL A 324 5.46 -1.78 -35.13
N THR A 325 6.66 -1.90 -34.55
CA THR A 325 7.29 -3.20 -34.30
C THR A 325 6.65 -3.94 -33.12
N ASP A 326 6.90 -5.24 -32.96
CA ASP A 326 6.39 -5.99 -31.82
C ASP A 326 7.05 -5.56 -30.51
N GLU A 327 8.32 -5.15 -30.52
CA GLU A 327 8.99 -4.55 -29.35
C GLU A 327 8.28 -3.26 -28.91
N GLN A 328 7.87 -2.44 -29.89
CA GLN A 328 7.11 -1.23 -29.67
C GLN A 328 5.71 -1.49 -29.12
N ILE A 329 5.01 -2.52 -29.61
CA ILE A 329 3.73 -2.94 -29.02
C ILE A 329 3.94 -3.42 -27.57
N ASN A 330 4.97 -4.24 -27.34
CA ASN A 330 5.30 -4.76 -26.02
C ASN A 330 5.70 -3.66 -25.02
N SER A 331 6.32 -2.57 -25.47
CA SER A 331 6.68 -1.44 -24.59
C SER A 331 5.45 -0.72 -24.05
N LEU A 332 4.32 -0.80 -24.76
CA LEU A 332 3.04 -0.20 -24.39
C LEU A 332 2.14 -1.14 -23.58
N LYS A 333 2.60 -2.34 -23.19
CA LYS A 333 1.75 -3.38 -22.56
C LYS A 333 1.02 -2.93 -21.28
N ASN A 334 1.55 -1.94 -20.57
CA ASN A 334 0.99 -1.45 -19.31
C ASN A 334 0.34 -0.08 -19.44
N LEU A 335 0.40 0.56 -20.60
CA LEU A 335 -0.18 1.89 -20.80
C LEU A 335 -1.69 1.76 -21.06
N PRO A 336 -2.56 2.43 -20.30
CA PRO A 336 -3.97 2.55 -20.64
C PRO A 336 -4.16 3.35 -21.93
N ILE A 337 -4.87 2.79 -22.90
CA ILE A 337 -5.09 3.42 -24.22
C ILE A 337 -6.55 3.26 -24.64
N TRP A 338 -7.21 4.35 -25.03
CA TRP A 338 -8.57 4.31 -25.57
C TRP A 338 -8.58 4.76 -27.04
N PHE A 339 -8.83 3.82 -27.97
CA PHE A 339 -8.92 4.13 -29.40
C PHE A 339 -10.33 4.56 -29.81
N ILE A 340 -10.42 5.61 -30.62
CA ILE A 340 -11.68 6.11 -31.18
C ILE A 340 -11.57 6.13 -32.71
N HIS A 341 -12.57 5.62 -33.43
CA HIS A 341 -12.55 5.59 -34.89
C HIS A 341 -13.95 5.32 -35.47
N ALA A 342 -14.29 5.92 -36.62
CA ALA A 342 -15.38 5.42 -37.45
C ALA A 342 -14.88 4.32 -38.41
N LYS A 343 -15.60 3.20 -38.50
CA LYS A 343 -15.20 2.05 -39.34
C LYS A 343 -15.23 2.38 -40.82
N ASN A 344 -16.09 3.30 -41.24
CA ASN A 344 -16.22 3.75 -42.62
C ASN A 344 -15.28 4.92 -42.99
N ASP A 345 -14.29 5.26 -42.15
CA ASP A 345 -13.34 6.34 -42.41
C ASP A 345 -12.63 6.16 -43.78
N GLY A 346 -12.98 7.05 -44.70
CA GLY A 346 -12.46 7.08 -46.06
C GLY A 346 -10.98 7.49 -46.15
N THR A 347 -10.52 8.30 -45.19
CA THR A 347 -9.22 8.97 -45.19
C THR A 347 -8.17 8.13 -44.46
N VAL A 348 -8.44 7.72 -43.22
CA VAL A 348 -7.57 6.85 -42.42
C VAL A 348 -8.23 5.48 -42.31
N LYS A 349 -7.65 4.46 -42.95
CA LYS A 349 -8.27 3.13 -42.98
C LYS A 349 -8.28 2.48 -41.59
N PHE A 350 -9.48 2.33 -41.03
CA PHE A 350 -9.73 1.65 -39.76
C PHE A 350 -9.04 0.28 -39.66
N ASP A 351 -9.20 -0.55 -40.70
CA ASP A 351 -8.69 -1.92 -40.72
C ASP A 351 -7.17 -2.00 -40.63
N THR A 352 -6.41 -1.07 -41.23
CA THR A 352 -4.93 -1.14 -41.22
C THR A 352 -4.28 -0.34 -40.10
N THR A 353 -5.08 0.42 -39.34
CA THR A 353 -4.64 1.32 -38.26
C THR A 353 -5.19 0.85 -36.92
N SER A 354 -6.27 1.46 -36.40
CA SER A 354 -6.81 1.23 -35.06
C SER A 354 -7.16 -0.23 -34.78
N LYS A 355 -7.80 -0.92 -35.71
CA LYS A 355 -8.21 -2.33 -35.50
C LYS A 355 -7.00 -3.21 -35.22
N LEU A 356 -6.02 -3.23 -36.13
CA LEU A 356 -4.82 -4.04 -35.97
C LEU A 356 -3.93 -3.58 -34.81
N LEU A 357 -3.86 -2.28 -34.50
CA LEU A 357 -3.11 -1.78 -33.34
C LEU A 357 -3.73 -2.29 -32.04
N VAL A 358 -5.06 -2.22 -31.90
CA VAL A 358 -5.79 -2.74 -30.74
C VAL A 358 -5.61 -4.25 -30.60
N GLU A 359 -5.76 -5.00 -31.69
CA GLU A 359 -5.58 -6.45 -31.69
C GLU A 359 -4.17 -6.84 -31.23
N ARG A 360 -3.13 -6.14 -31.73
CA ARG A 360 -1.74 -6.40 -31.35
C ARG A 360 -1.44 -6.01 -29.90
N LEU A 361 -1.94 -4.87 -29.41
CA LEU A 361 -1.77 -4.47 -28.01
C LEU A 361 -2.43 -5.48 -27.05
N LYS A 362 -3.65 -5.93 -27.37
CA LYS A 362 -4.35 -6.95 -26.58
C LYS A 362 -3.60 -8.29 -26.63
N ALA A 363 -3.11 -8.71 -27.80
CA ALA A 363 -2.31 -9.93 -27.95
C ALA A 363 -0.98 -9.89 -27.19
N ALA A 364 -0.37 -8.70 -27.05
CA ALA A 364 0.82 -8.48 -26.23
C ALA A 364 0.54 -8.43 -24.71
N GLY A 365 -0.71 -8.64 -24.29
CA GLY A 365 -1.11 -8.71 -22.89
C GLY A 365 -1.53 -7.38 -22.27
N ASN A 366 -1.76 -6.32 -23.07
CA ASN A 366 -2.32 -5.08 -22.54
C ASN A 366 -3.82 -5.26 -22.19
N THR A 367 -4.12 -5.28 -20.89
CA THR A 367 -5.48 -5.43 -20.35
C THR A 367 -6.25 -4.12 -20.23
N ASN A 368 -5.61 -2.97 -20.53
CA ASN A 368 -6.17 -1.63 -20.36
C ASN A 368 -6.45 -0.92 -21.70
N VAL A 369 -6.67 -1.69 -22.78
CA VAL A 369 -7.06 -1.15 -24.09
C VAL A 369 -8.59 -1.06 -24.21
N ARG A 370 -9.10 0.17 -24.33
CA ARG A 370 -10.52 0.48 -24.58
C ARG A 370 -10.74 0.93 -26.03
N THR A 371 -11.99 0.82 -26.49
CA THR A 371 -12.35 1.17 -27.87
C THR A 371 -13.72 1.80 -27.97
N SER A 372 -13.86 2.85 -28.76
CA SER A 372 -15.15 3.37 -29.23
C SER A 372 -15.13 3.43 -30.75
N PHE A 373 -15.67 2.38 -31.37
CA PHE A 373 -15.69 2.21 -32.82
C PHE A 373 -17.11 2.38 -33.35
N PHE A 374 -17.32 3.43 -34.13
CA PHE A 374 -18.60 3.84 -34.68
C PHE A 374 -18.76 3.35 -36.11
N ASP A 375 -19.98 3.13 -36.58
CA ASP A 375 -20.20 2.72 -37.98
C ASP A 375 -20.10 3.92 -38.93
N ASP A 376 -20.52 5.11 -38.48
CA ASP A 376 -20.43 6.39 -39.18
C ASP A 376 -20.29 7.58 -38.20
N VAL A 377 -20.29 8.80 -38.73
CA VAL A 377 -20.21 10.05 -37.95
C VAL A 377 -21.42 10.92 -38.31
N HIS A 378 -22.21 11.31 -37.31
CA HIS A 378 -23.41 12.11 -37.49
C HIS A 378 -23.66 13.06 -36.31
N ASP A 379 -24.50 14.07 -36.51
CA ASP A 379 -24.92 14.99 -35.44
C ASP A 379 -25.73 14.25 -34.38
N THR A 380 -25.26 14.29 -33.14
CA THR A 380 -25.96 13.72 -31.98
C THR A 380 -26.69 14.79 -31.18
N THR A 381 -26.46 16.06 -31.50
CA THR A 381 -27.02 17.19 -30.75
C THR A 381 -28.44 17.56 -31.17
N GLY A 382 -28.90 17.05 -32.32
CA GLY A 382 -30.20 17.38 -32.92
C GLY A 382 -30.25 18.78 -33.53
N ARG A 383 -29.10 19.46 -33.65
CA ARG A 383 -29.01 20.82 -34.21
C ARG A 383 -28.99 20.81 -35.74
N PHE A 384 -28.53 19.73 -36.35
CA PHE A 384 -28.43 19.62 -37.79
C PHE A 384 -29.10 18.35 -38.28
N THR A 385 -29.96 18.50 -39.29
CA THR A 385 -30.62 17.39 -39.98
C THR A 385 -30.31 17.44 -41.47
N ASN A 386 -30.31 16.26 -42.08
CA ASN A 386 -30.40 16.12 -43.53
C ASN A 386 -31.79 16.57 -44.03
N GLU A 387 -31.95 16.69 -45.34
CA GLU A 387 -33.22 17.10 -45.97
C GLU A 387 -34.37 16.11 -45.69
N ASP A 388 -34.05 14.84 -45.43
CA ASP A 388 -35.00 13.79 -45.08
C ASP A 388 -35.37 13.75 -43.59
N GLY A 389 -34.82 14.67 -42.78
CA GLY A 389 -35.07 14.78 -41.34
C GLY A 389 -34.21 13.84 -40.47
N THR A 390 -33.32 13.02 -41.05
CA THR A 390 -32.33 12.26 -40.29
C THR A 390 -31.23 13.16 -39.73
N PRO A 391 -30.50 12.76 -38.68
CA PRO A 391 -29.38 13.56 -38.18
C PRO A 391 -28.32 13.80 -39.27
N TYR A 392 -27.76 15.01 -39.30
CA TYR A 392 -26.81 15.40 -40.35
C TYR A 392 -25.59 14.48 -40.34
N THR A 393 -25.25 13.93 -41.51
CA THR A 393 -24.09 13.04 -41.65
C THR A 393 -22.83 13.86 -41.87
N TYR A 394 -21.87 13.75 -40.95
CA TYR A 394 -20.55 14.35 -41.09
C TYR A 394 -19.63 13.46 -41.94
N ASP A 395 -18.46 13.98 -42.30
CA ASP A 395 -17.43 13.13 -42.90
C ASP A 395 -17.05 12.02 -41.92
N SER A 396 -17.05 10.77 -42.39
CA SER A 396 -16.60 9.59 -41.64
C SER A 396 -15.25 9.76 -40.94
N HIS A 397 -14.38 10.62 -41.45
CA HIS A 397 -13.08 10.90 -40.86
C HIS A 397 -13.19 11.61 -39.50
N TRP A 398 -14.30 12.31 -39.23
CA TRP A 398 -14.47 13.24 -38.11
C TRP A 398 -14.93 12.57 -36.80
N SER A 399 -14.42 11.36 -36.53
CA SER A 399 -14.76 10.60 -35.31
C SER A 399 -14.37 11.29 -33.99
N TRP A 400 -13.61 12.40 -34.04
CA TRP A 400 -13.34 13.25 -32.87
C TRP A 400 -14.57 13.99 -32.35
N THR A 401 -15.60 14.18 -33.16
CA THR A 401 -16.87 14.78 -32.72
C THR A 401 -17.48 14.04 -31.52
N TYR A 402 -17.47 12.71 -31.55
CA TYR A 402 -17.91 11.87 -30.42
C TYR A 402 -17.01 12.01 -29.18
N PHE A 403 -15.74 12.35 -29.33
CA PHE A 403 -14.85 12.65 -28.21
C PHE A 403 -15.17 14.03 -27.61
N ASP A 404 -15.30 15.05 -28.45
CA ASP A 404 -15.57 16.42 -28.05
C ASP A 404 -16.95 16.56 -27.35
N ASN A 405 -17.90 15.68 -27.69
CA ASN A 405 -19.21 15.61 -27.05
C ASN A 405 -19.26 14.66 -25.82
N ASN A 406 -18.16 13.97 -25.50
CA ASN A 406 -18.05 12.96 -24.43
C ASN A 406 -19.00 11.76 -24.61
N GLU A 407 -19.13 11.28 -25.84
CA GLU A 407 -20.05 10.20 -26.25
C GLU A 407 -19.33 8.87 -26.47
N CYS A 408 -18.01 8.86 -26.37
CA CYS A 408 -17.22 7.63 -26.34
C CYS A 408 -17.45 6.92 -24.99
N VAL A 409 -18.21 5.83 -25.00
CA VAL A 409 -18.54 5.03 -23.82
C VAL A 409 -18.02 3.61 -23.98
N ASP A 410 -17.42 3.08 -22.92
CA ASP A 410 -16.99 1.69 -22.81
C ASP A 410 -17.08 1.26 -21.34
N HIS A 411 -17.54 0.04 -21.08
CA HIS A 411 -17.79 -0.46 -19.71
C HIS A 411 -18.65 0.45 -18.81
N GLY A 412 -19.61 1.18 -19.40
CA GLY A 412 -20.53 2.07 -18.66
C GLY A 412 -19.92 3.41 -18.21
N GLU A 413 -18.71 3.73 -18.67
CA GLU A 413 -17.97 4.95 -18.34
C GLU A 413 -17.72 5.77 -19.61
N THR A 414 -17.82 7.09 -19.54
CA THR A 414 -17.44 7.96 -20.66
C THR A 414 -15.92 8.16 -20.72
N ILE A 415 -15.39 8.52 -21.88
CA ILE A 415 -13.94 8.73 -22.03
C ILE A 415 -13.39 9.79 -21.09
N TRP A 416 -14.09 10.91 -20.85
CA TRP A 416 -13.63 11.93 -19.90
C TRP A 416 -13.62 11.41 -18.46
N GLN A 417 -14.63 10.62 -18.06
CA GLN A 417 -14.64 9.98 -16.75
C GLN A 417 -13.47 9.01 -16.59
N TRP A 418 -13.19 8.20 -17.61
CA TRP A 418 -12.03 7.31 -17.59
C TRP A 418 -10.72 8.08 -17.52
N MET A 419 -10.55 9.13 -18.34
CA MET A 419 -9.37 10.02 -18.30
C MET A 419 -9.14 10.58 -16.90
N SER A 420 -10.21 11.00 -16.21
CA SER A 420 -10.12 11.56 -14.85
C SER A 420 -9.46 10.60 -13.85
N LYS A 421 -9.59 9.28 -14.06
CA LYS A 421 -9.05 8.24 -13.17
C LYS A 421 -7.61 7.82 -13.49
N GLN A 422 -7.05 8.25 -14.62
CA GLN A 422 -5.74 7.77 -15.06
C GLN A 422 -4.61 8.44 -14.28
N THR A 423 -3.75 7.63 -13.66
CA THR A 423 -2.56 8.09 -12.95
C THR A 423 -1.44 7.05 -13.04
N LYS A 424 -0.20 7.51 -13.03
CA LYS A 424 1.01 6.68 -12.90
C LYS A 424 1.39 6.39 -11.45
N ALA A 425 0.66 6.94 -10.48
CA ALA A 425 1.11 6.97 -9.10
C ALA A 425 1.43 5.57 -8.56
N ASN A 426 2.64 5.42 -8.02
CA ASN A 426 3.01 4.26 -7.22
C ASN A 426 2.13 4.26 -5.98
N VAL A 427 1.10 3.40 -5.96
CA VAL A 427 0.32 3.22 -4.74
C VAL A 427 1.18 2.41 -3.78
N VAL A 428 1.65 3.08 -2.72
CA VAL A 428 2.41 2.45 -1.65
C VAL A 428 1.44 2.02 -0.56
N ALA A 429 1.53 0.78 -0.09
CA ALA A 429 0.90 0.38 1.16
C ALA A 429 1.93 0.51 2.29
N ASN A 430 1.57 1.25 3.35
CA ASN A 430 2.40 1.41 4.54
C ASN A 430 1.95 0.41 5.59
N GLY A 431 2.88 -0.07 6.43
CA GLY A 431 2.51 -1.04 7.44
C GLY A 431 3.55 -1.35 8.50
N THR A 432 3.12 -2.19 9.43
CA THR A 432 3.96 -2.82 10.46
C THR A 432 3.93 -4.33 10.30
N GLN A 433 4.70 -5.06 11.10
CA GLN A 433 4.69 -6.52 11.05
C GLN A 433 5.00 -7.14 12.40
N LYS A 434 4.59 -8.41 12.56
CA LYS A 434 4.98 -9.29 13.67
C LYS A 434 5.61 -10.58 13.13
N ALA A 435 6.60 -11.09 13.84
CA ALA A 435 7.20 -12.40 13.55
C ALA A 435 6.36 -13.51 14.19
N TYR A 436 5.98 -14.53 13.42
CA TYR A 436 5.40 -15.76 13.96
C TYR A 436 6.53 -16.74 14.26
N VAL A 437 6.74 -17.05 15.54
CA VAL A 437 7.83 -17.87 16.05
C VAL A 437 7.30 -19.21 16.51
N THR A 438 7.97 -20.28 16.09
CA THR A 438 7.78 -21.65 16.60
C THR A 438 9.08 -22.16 17.19
N GLY A 439 9.01 -23.01 18.21
CA GLY A 439 10.11 -23.88 18.64
C GLY A 439 10.16 -25.09 17.70
N GLU A 440 11.36 -25.40 17.22
CA GLU A 440 11.69 -26.56 16.39
C GLU A 440 12.76 -27.39 17.11
N ASP A 441 13.01 -28.62 16.66
CA ASP A 441 14.05 -29.54 17.17
C ASP A 441 15.41 -28.88 17.46
N TRP A 442 15.81 -27.96 16.59
CA TRP A 442 17.12 -27.29 16.61
C TRP A 442 17.06 -25.87 17.22
N GLY A 443 15.90 -25.44 17.72
CA GLY A 443 15.68 -24.12 18.31
C GLY A 443 14.56 -23.33 17.65
N PRO A 444 14.38 -22.04 18.00
CA PRO A 444 13.25 -21.28 17.50
C PRO A 444 13.45 -20.86 16.05
N ALA A 445 12.34 -20.69 15.35
CA ALA A 445 12.30 -20.29 13.96
C ALA A 445 11.19 -19.25 13.68
N VAL A 446 11.52 -18.20 12.93
CA VAL A 446 10.53 -17.27 12.38
C VAL A 446 9.97 -17.87 11.09
N ARG A 447 8.88 -18.65 11.20
CA ARG A 447 8.24 -19.31 10.05
C ARG A 447 7.36 -18.38 9.23
N LYS A 448 6.79 -17.34 9.86
CA LYS A 448 5.93 -16.39 9.16
C LYS A 448 6.22 -14.96 9.59
N THR A 449 5.91 -14.01 8.71
CA THR A 449 5.71 -12.61 9.12
C THR A 449 4.27 -12.21 8.80
N VAL A 450 3.60 -11.57 9.76
CA VAL A 450 2.23 -11.08 9.63
C VAL A 450 2.29 -9.57 9.45
N LEU A 451 2.03 -9.11 8.23
CA LEU A 451 2.01 -7.70 7.87
C LEU A 451 0.65 -7.10 8.24
N THR A 452 0.65 -5.88 8.76
CA THR A 452 -0.56 -5.06 8.95
C THR A 452 -0.42 -3.81 8.08
N LEU A 453 -1.28 -3.69 7.07
CA LEU A 453 -1.23 -2.63 6.07
C LEU A 453 -2.30 -1.55 6.33
N ASP A 454 -2.02 -0.32 5.87
CA ASP A 454 -2.96 0.80 5.84
C ASP A 454 -4.06 0.65 4.76
N LYS A 455 -3.89 -0.33 3.86
CA LYS A 455 -4.82 -0.67 2.78
C LYS A 455 -5.38 -2.09 2.96
N VAL A 456 -6.64 -2.27 2.55
CA VAL A 456 -7.27 -3.59 2.45
C VAL A 456 -6.89 -4.21 1.11
N VAL A 457 -6.19 -5.34 1.13
CA VAL A 457 -5.65 -6.02 -0.04
C VAL A 457 -6.61 -7.09 -0.54
N ASP A 458 -6.77 -7.18 -1.85
CA ASP A 458 -7.51 -8.23 -2.53
C ASP A 458 -6.82 -9.59 -2.37
N ALA A 459 -7.54 -10.56 -1.82
CA ALA A 459 -7.03 -11.91 -1.58
C ALA A 459 -6.46 -12.58 -2.84
N ASN A 460 -7.04 -12.34 -4.01
CA ASN A 460 -6.60 -12.94 -5.28
C ASN A 460 -5.33 -12.31 -5.84
N SER A 461 -4.90 -11.16 -5.31
CA SER A 461 -3.67 -10.48 -5.75
C SER A 461 -2.42 -10.90 -4.98
N VAL A 462 -2.57 -11.65 -3.88
CA VAL A 462 -1.48 -12.07 -3.01
C VAL A 462 -0.90 -13.40 -3.46
N ASN A 463 0.36 -13.41 -3.87
CA ASN A 463 1.09 -14.62 -4.25
C ASN A 463 2.54 -14.54 -3.73
N ALA A 464 3.09 -15.67 -3.27
CA ALA A 464 4.47 -15.77 -2.77
C ALA A 464 5.51 -15.22 -3.76
N GLU A 465 5.29 -15.42 -5.05
CA GLU A 465 6.20 -14.96 -6.10
C GLU A 465 6.33 -13.43 -6.16
N ASN A 466 5.35 -12.69 -5.62
CA ASN A 466 5.35 -11.23 -5.61
C ASN A 466 6.30 -10.64 -4.55
N PHE A 467 6.74 -11.42 -3.55
CA PHE A 467 7.44 -10.89 -2.38
C PHE A 467 8.92 -11.24 -2.35
N LYS A 468 9.70 -10.33 -1.77
CA LYS A 468 11.10 -10.52 -1.38
C LYS A 468 11.23 -10.19 0.11
N VAL A 469 11.92 -11.05 0.86
CA VAL A 469 12.21 -10.83 2.27
C VAL A 469 13.71 -10.96 2.52
N VAL A 470 14.29 -9.99 3.22
CA VAL A 470 15.69 -10.01 3.69
C VAL A 470 15.70 -9.87 5.20
N GLU A 471 16.26 -10.86 5.88
CA GLU A 471 16.49 -10.83 7.32
C GLU A 471 17.80 -10.08 7.62
N GLU A 472 17.78 -9.25 8.66
CA GLU A 472 18.98 -8.67 9.27
C GLU A 472 18.86 -8.79 10.79
N LYS A 473 19.87 -9.37 11.44
CA LYS A 473 19.87 -9.57 12.89
C LYS A 473 21.27 -9.50 13.44
N ASN A 474 21.42 -9.31 14.75
CA ASN A 474 22.69 -9.63 15.40
C ASN A 474 22.96 -11.15 15.32
N GLY A 475 24.19 -11.52 14.97
CA GLY A 475 24.66 -12.89 14.84
C GLY A 475 26.18 -12.97 15.03
N ILE A 476 26.73 -14.18 14.97
CA ILE A 476 28.17 -14.42 15.02
C ILE A 476 28.73 -14.27 13.60
N LYS A 477 29.64 -13.30 13.40
CA LYS A 477 30.34 -13.06 12.14
C LYS A 477 31.50 -14.02 11.94
N ASP A 478 32.19 -14.32 13.03
CA ASP A 478 33.33 -15.23 13.05
C ASP A 478 33.21 -16.14 14.27
N TRP A 479 32.96 -17.41 14.01
CA TRP A 479 32.81 -18.45 15.03
C TRP A 479 34.13 -18.80 15.72
N ALA A 480 35.29 -18.51 15.12
CA ALA A 480 36.59 -18.78 15.73
C ALA A 480 36.95 -17.74 16.81
N THR A 481 36.56 -16.48 16.59
CA THR A 481 36.84 -15.37 17.53
C THR A 481 35.64 -15.02 18.42
N GLY A 482 34.43 -15.43 18.02
CA GLY A 482 33.18 -15.01 18.64
C GLY A 482 32.82 -13.55 18.37
N GLU A 483 33.34 -12.97 17.28
CA GLU A 483 32.96 -11.63 16.86
C GLU A 483 31.46 -11.58 16.54
N GLU A 484 30.73 -10.74 17.28
CA GLU A 484 29.33 -10.47 17.04
C GLU A 484 29.14 -9.27 16.09
N GLY A 485 28.08 -9.30 15.29
CA GLY A 485 27.63 -8.12 14.56
C GLY A 485 26.37 -8.39 13.74
N ILE A 486 26.03 -7.49 12.83
CA ILE A 486 24.86 -7.67 11.97
C ILE A 486 25.17 -8.65 10.85
N VAL A 487 24.36 -9.70 10.74
CA VAL A 487 24.33 -10.66 9.65
C VAL A 487 23.07 -10.46 8.83
N SER A 488 23.12 -10.79 7.54
CA SER A 488 21.98 -10.66 6.63
C SER A 488 21.82 -11.87 5.73
N ALA A 489 20.58 -12.31 5.57
CA ALA A 489 20.22 -13.46 4.74
C ALA A 489 18.92 -13.21 3.96
N LYS A 490 18.83 -13.74 2.74
CA LYS A 490 17.57 -13.74 1.98
C LYS A 490 16.69 -14.85 2.55
N ARG A 491 15.43 -14.54 2.85
CA ARG A 491 14.44 -15.54 3.26
C ARG A 491 13.60 -15.96 2.06
N GLN A 492 13.54 -17.26 1.79
CA GLN A 492 12.69 -17.80 0.73
C GLN A 492 11.23 -17.75 1.19
N VAL A 493 10.40 -16.96 0.50
CA VAL A 493 8.95 -16.95 0.70
C VAL A 493 8.37 -18.20 0.02
N THR A 494 7.78 -19.10 0.81
CA THR A 494 7.18 -20.35 0.33
C THR A 494 5.69 -20.21 0.08
N ASN A 495 5.02 -19.27 0.74
CA ASN A 495 3.60 -19.01 0.58
C ASN A 495 3.25 -17.56 0.96
N ALA A 496 2.15 -17.03 0.42
CA ALA A 496 1.62 -15.73 0.82
C ALA A 496 0.09 -15.72 0.69
N TYR A 497 -0.60 -15.10 1.64
CA TYR A 497 -2.06 -15.01 1.63
C TYR A 497 -2.57 -13.84 2.51
N THR A 498 -3.79 -13.39 2.26
CA THR A 498 -4.54 -12.56 3.21
C THR A 498 -4.85 -13.36 4.48
N SER A 499 -4.78 -12.70 5.63
CA SER A 499 -4.94 -13.34 6.94
C SER A 499 -5.77 -12.51 7.93
N ASP A 500 -5.98 -13.05 9.13
CA ASP A 500 -6.35 -12.27 10.32
C ASP A 500 -5.09 -11.69 11.01
N GLU A 501 -5.29 -10.99 12.13
CA GLU A 501 -4.19 -10.39 12.90
C GLU A 501 -3.20 -11.39 13.52
N ASN A 502 -3.61 -12.66 13.64
CA ASN A 502 -2.80 -13.75 14.19
C ASN A 502 -2.06 -14.53 13.09
N GLY A 503 -2.28 -14.17 11.82
CA GLY A 503 -1.67 -14.82 10.67
C GLY A 503 -2.40 -16.09 10.20
N ASN A 504 -3.64 -16.30 10.65
CA ASN A 504 -4.49 -17.37 10.12
C ASN A 504 -5.03 -16.97 8.75
N LYS A 505 -4.96 -17.88 7.77
CA LYS A 505 -5.41 -17.61 6.40
C LYS A 505 -6.91 -17.31 6.34
N VAL A 506 -7.28 -16.26 5.60
CA VAL A 506 -8.67 -15.91 5.28
C VAL A 506 -8.87 -15.82 3.77
N THR A 507 -10.08 -16.09 3.30
CA THR A 507 -10.43 -16.02 1.87
C THR A 507 -10.94 -14.65 1.43
N SER A 508 -11.27 -13.78 2.38
CA SER A 508 -11.72 -12.42 2.13
C SER A 508 -10.55 -11.45 2.01
N ASN A 509 -10.79 -10.31 1.37
CA ASN A 509 -9.88 -9.18 1.37
C ASN A 509 -9.55 -8.78 2.82
N SER A 510 -8.28 -8.44 3.07
CA SER A 510 -7.82 -8.15 4.43
C SER A 510 -6.73 -7.09 4.42
N ARG A 511 -6.63 -6.34 5.53
CA ARG A 511 -5.46 -5.49 5.80
C ARG A 511 -4.26 -6.27 6.33
N TYR A 512 -4.46 -7.54 6.68
CA TYR A 512 -3.39 -8.43 7.10
C TYR A 512 -2.98 -9.33 5.94
N VAL A 513 -1.67 -9.42 5.72
CA VAL A 513 -1.04 -10.31 4.74
C VAL A 513 0.03 -11.11 5.46
N THR A 514 -0.02 -12.43 5.34
CA THR A 514 0.97 -13.32 5.95
C THR A 514 1.88 -13.90 4.87
N LEU A 515 3.18 -13.85 5.13
CA LEU A 515 4.20 -14.48 4.31
C LEU A 515 4.77 -15.67 5.09
N GLU A 516 4.68 -16.87 4.55
CA GLU A 516 5.38 -18.05 5.08
C GLU A 516 6.76 -18.13 4.45
N MET A 517 7.75 -18.46 5.27
CA MET A 517 9.16 -18.49 4.87
C MET A 517 9.75 -19.84 5.22
N TYR A 518 10.67 -20.29 4.36
CA TYR A 518 11.51 -21.45 4.66
C TYR A 518 12.37 -21.16 5.91
N VAL A 519 12.57 -22.20 6.70
CA VAL A 519 13.40 -22.23 7.92
C VAL A 519 14.24 -23.49 7.90
N SER A 520 15.38 -23.46 8.57
CA SER A 520 16.29 -24.59 8.74
C SER A 520 17.19 -24.31 9.94
N PRO A 521 17.99 -25.28 10.42
CA PRO A 521 19.00 -25.02 11.45
C PRO A 521 19.93 -23.83 11.15
N ASN A 522 20.09 -23.48 9.87
CA ASN A 522 20.92 -22.36 9.41
C ASN A 522 20.11 -21.11 9.04
N ASP A 523 18.77 -21.19 8.99
CA ASP A 523 17.90 -20.15 8.44
C ASP A 523 16.75 -19.77 9.39
N GLY A 524 16.69 -18.48 9.72
CA GLY A 524 15.49 -17.89 10.30
C GLY A 524 15.33 -18.02 11.81
N SER A 525 16.37 -18.43 12.53
CA SER A 525 16.33 -18.42 13.99
C SER A 525 16.30 -16.99 14.53
N PRO A 526 15.41 -16.63 15.45
CA PRO A 526 15.43 -15.35 16.15
C PRO A 526 16.35 -15.36 17.39
N PHE A 527 17.11 -16.44 17.62
CA PHE A 527 18.12 -16.52 18.69
C PHE A 527 19.53 -16.24 18.18
N ILE A 528 20.37 -15.81 19.11
CA ILE A 528 21.83 -15.77 18.99
C ILE A 528 22.45 -16.47 20.21
N TYR A 529 23.32 -17.45 19.95
CA TYR A 529 24.17 -18.05 20.97
C TYR A 529 25.45 -17.22 21.12
N ARG A 530 25.67 -16.64 22.30
CA ARG A 530 26.78 -15.71 22.55
C ARG A 530 27.98 -16.43 23.14
N LEU A 531 29.01 -16.68 22.33
CA LEU A 531 30.24 -17.35 22.75
C LEU A 531 30.93 -16.68 23.97
N SER A 532 30.76 -15.36 24.12
CA SER A 532 31.30 -14.60 25.25
C SER A 532 30.69 -14.94 26.62
N THR A 533 29.45 -15.44 26.62
CA THR A 533 28.70 -15.77 27.85
C THR A 533 28.34 -17.25 27.95
N GLY A 534 28.34 -17.96 26.82
CA GLY A 534 27.82 -19.32 26.72
C GLY A 534 26.29 -19.40 26.80
N LEU A 535 25.58 -18.30 26.56
CA LEU A 535 24.12 -18.21 26.70
C LEU A 535 23.42 -17.80 25.39
N ASN A 536 22.20 -18.28 25.22
CA ASN A 536 21.26 -17.87 24.20
C ASN A 536 20.59 -16.55 24.58
N SER A 537 20.23 -15.76 23.57
CA SER A 537 19.42 -14.56 23.74
C SER A 537 18.57 -14.31 22.50
N TRP A 538 17.43 -13.65 22.66
CA TRP A 538 16.69 -13.09 21.54
C TRP A 538 17.57 -12.10 20.76
N CYS A 539 17.48 -12.15 19.44
CA CYS A 539 18.15 -11.19 18.58
C CYS A 539 17.62 -9.77 18.82
N ASN A 540 18.53 -8.84 19.07
CA ASN A 540 18.25 -7.42 19.18
C ASN A 540 19.44 -6.62 18.61
N PRO A 541 19.32 -6.03 17.41
CA PRO A 541 18.10 -5.94 16.59
C PRO A 541 17.75 -7.25 15.87
N TYR A 542 16.47 -7.43 15.56
CA TYR A 542 15.97 -8.38 14.56
C TYR A 542 15.08 -7.63 13.56
N LYS A 543 15.33 -7.81 12.25
CA LYS A 543 14.63 -7.11 11.19
C LYS A 543 14.24 -8.04 10.05
N LEU A 544 13.06 -7.80 9.48
CA LEU A 544 12.63 -8.36 8.20
C LEU A 544 12.31 -7.22 7.24
N ASN A 545 13.12 -7.08 6.19
CA ASN A 545 12.89 -6.12 5.12
C ASN A 545 12.01 -6.77 4.04
N VAL A 546 10.73 -6.42 4.04
CA VAL A 546 9.72 -6.97 3.12
C VAL A 546 9.46 -5.98 1.99
N SER A 547 9.55 -6.44 0.74
CA SER A 547 9.23 -5.64 -0.44
C SER A 547 8.55 -6.48 -1.53
N LEU A 548 7.93 -5.81 -2.50
CA LEU A 548 7.52 -6.46 -3.75
C LEU A 548 8.73 -6.70 -4.66
N LYS A 549 8.67 -7.75 -5.48
CA LYS A 549 9.61 -7.96 -6.59
C LYS A 549 9.32 -6.96 -7.71
N SER A 550 10.32 -6.70 -8.56
CA SER A 550 10.17 -5.77 -9.68
C SER A 550 9.01 -6.16 -10.59
N GLY A 551 8.08 -5.23 -10.81
CA GLY A 551 6.90 -5.43 -11.66
C GLY A 551 5.75 -6.20 -11.01
N ALA A 552 5.92 -6.69 -9.77
CA ALA A 552 4.83 -7.29 -9.01
C ALA A 552 3.93 -6.20 -8.39
N THR A 553 2.63 -6.45 -8.37
CA THR A 553 1.64 -5.57 -7.75
C THR A 553 0.71 -6.37 -6.84
N LEU A 554 0.12 -5.68 -5.86
CA LEU A 554 -1.06 -6.15 -5.14
C LEU A 554 -2.25 -5.27 -5.53
N LYS A 555 -3.49 -5.69 -5.28
CA LYS A 555 -4.67 -4.87 -5.52
C LYS A 555 -5.30 -4.40 -4.22
N ALA A 556 -5.73 -3.14 -4.19
CA ALA A 556 -6.57 -2.58 -3.14
C ALA A 556 -7.70 -1.77 -3.78
N SER A 557 -8.91 -2.35 -3.81
CA SER A 557 -10.03 -1.80 -4.59
C SER A 557 -9.65 -1.66 -6.08
N GLU A 558 -9.83 -0.49 -6.70
CA GLU A 558 -9.43 -0.23 -8.09
C GLU A 558 -7.95 0.21 -8.24
N GLN A 559 -7.16 0.22 -7.17
CA GLN A 559 -5.76 0.66 -7.18
C GLN A 559 -4.79 -0.52 -7.18
N ASP A 560 -3.78 -0.46 -8.05
CA ASP A 560 -2.63 -1.37 -8.01
C ASP A 560 -1.56 -0.83 -7.03
N ILE A 561 -1.35 -1.54 -5.92
CA ILE A 561 -0.23 -1.31 -5.00
C ILE A 561 1.06 -1.77 -5.68
N THR A 562 1.96 -0.85 -5.97
CA THR A 562 3.22 -1.12 -6.66
C THR A 562 4.43 -1.14 -5.72
N ALA A 563 4.26 -0.76 -4.45
CA ALA A 563 5.33 -0.82 -3.45
C ALA A 563 4.79 -1.02 -2.03
N LEU A 564 5.65 -1.53 -1.15
CA LEU A 564 5.39 -1.71 0.28
C LEU A 564 6.40 -0.89 1.09
N ASN A 565 5.90 -0.21 2.11
CA ASN A 565 6.71 0.48 3.11
C ASN A 565 6.40 -0.10 4.50
N ILE A 566 7.11 -1.18 4.86
CA ILE A 566 6.88 -1.93 6.10
C ILE A 566 7.97 -1.61 7.11
N ALA A 567 7.58 -1.28 8.34
CA ALA A 567 8.53 -1.13 9.45
C ALA A 567 9.33 -2.44 9.63
N SER A 568 10.64 -2.41 9.34
CA SER A 568 11.45 -3.62 9.27
C SER A 568 11.84 -4.20 10.62
N THR A 569 11.94 -3.37 11.66
CA THR A 569 12.37 -3.79 13.00
C THR A 569 11.26 -4.50 13.75
N ILE A 570 11.57 -5.66 14.32
CA ILE A 570 10.64 -6.49 15.09
C ILE A 570 11.27 -6.77 16.45
N ASP A 571 10.55 -6.43 17.52
CA ASP A 571 10.92 -6.78 18.90
C ASP A 571 10.51 -8.23 19.18
N VAL A 572 11.36 -9.17 18.76
CA VAL A 572 11.14 -10.62 18.95
C VAL A 572 11.26 -11.06 20.41
N GLU A 573 11.89 -10.26 21.28
CA GLU A 573 11.94 -10.50 22.72
C GLU A 573 10.58 -10.22 23.40
N LYS A 574 9.81 -9.26 22.88
CA LYS A 574 8.54 -8.82 23.49
C LYS A 574 7.35 -9.00 22.54
N ASN A 575 6.60 -7.92 22.28
CA ASN A 575 5.30 -7.92 21.62
C ASN A 575 5.37 -7.95 20.09
N GLY A 576 6.59 -7.93 19.53
CA GLY A 576 6.83 -8.06 18.09
C GLY A 576 6.71 -9.50 17.59
N LYS A 577 6.62 -10.49 18.48
CA LYS A 577 6.38 -11.90 18.12
C LYS A 577 4.94 -12.36 18.41
N ILE A 578 4.53 -13.38 17.67
CA ILE A 578 3.38 -14.26 17.92
C ILE A 578 3.98 -15.64 18.13
N ALA A 579 3.79 -16.25 19.31
CA ALA A 579 4.42 -17.53 19.65
C ALA A 579 3.45 -18.43 20.44
N PRO A 580 2.48 -19.08 19.77
CA PRO A 580 1.40 -19.78 20.46
C PRO A 580 1.84 -20.95 21.36
N GLN A 581 3.01 -21.53 21.12
CA GLN A 581 3.60 -22.54 22.00
C GLN A 581 3.93 -21.97 23.40
N LEU A 582 4.32 -20.70 23.48
CA LEU A 582 4.59 -20.02 24.75
C LEU A 582 3.31 -19.69 25.51
N ASP A 583 2.20 -19.44 24.82
CA ASP A 583 0.92 -19.05 25.44
C ASP A 583 0.35 -20.14 26.37
N LYS A 584 0.82 -21.38 26.23
CA LYS A 584 0.49 -22.50 27.13
C LYS A 584 1.20 -22.43 28.49
N PHE A 585 2.24 -21.62 28.61
CA PHE A 585 3.08 -21.54 29.79
C PHE A 585 2.96 -20.18 30.48
N THR A 586 3.04 -20.18 31.80
CA THR A 586 3.11 -18.95 32.60
C THR A 586 4.48 -18.86 33.26
N GLN A 587 5.23 -17.80 32.94
CA GLN A 587 6.48 -17.51 33.63
C GLN A 587 6.21 -16.99 35.04
N LYS A 588 6.95 -17.52 36.01
CA LYS A 588 6.92 -17.15 37.43
C LYS A 588 8.34 -17.00 37.97
N TYR A 589 8.45 -16.47 39.19
CA TYR A 589 9.71 -16.30 39.89
C TYR A 589 9.62 -16.86 41.30
N TYR A 590 10.70 -17.48 41.76
CA TYR A 590 10.81 -17.99 43.12
C TYR A 590 12.14 -17.55 43.73
N LYS A 591 12.09 -16.94 44.91
CA LYS A 591 13.27 -16.63 45.71
C LYS A 591 13.48 -17.77 46.71
N ALA A 592 14.50 -18.58 46.48
CA ALA A 592 14.82 -19.72 47.31
C ALA A 592 15.44 -19.30 48.65
N ASN A 593 15.37 -20.24 49.61
CA ASN A 593 15.90 -20.09 50.96
C ASN A 593 17.43 -19.90 51.02
N ASP A 594 18.15 -20.15 49.93
CA ASP A 594 19.58 -19.85 49.80
C ASP A 594 19.84 -18.40 49.31
N GLY A 595 18.79 -17.62 49.09
CA GLY A 595 18.84 -16.22 48.66
C GLY A 595 18.81 -16.02 47.14
N ARG A 596 18.92 -17.09 46.34
CA ARG A 596 18.90 -17.01 44.87
C ARG A 596 17.48 -16.90 44.35
N THR A 597 17.32 -16.21 43.22
CA THR A 597 16.05 -16.13 42.50
C THR A 597 16.14 -16.98 41.24
N TYR A 598 15.10 -17.78 41.02
CA TYR A 598 14.91 -18.60 39.83
C TYR A 598 13.69 -18.07 39.09
N SER A 599 13.78 -17.96 37.77
CA SER A 599 12.60 -17.94 36.92
C SER A 599 12.17 -19.39 36.65
N TYR A 600 10.89 -19.61 36.40
CA TYR A 600 10.41 -20.90 35.90
C TYR A 600 9.14 -20.71 35.07
N SER A 601 8.99 -21.50 34.01
CA SER A 601 7.72 -21.60 33.29
C SER A 601 6.89 -22.73 33.86
N GLU A 602 5.57 -22.54 33.90
CA GLU A 602 4.60 -23.53 34.37
C GLU A 602 3.51 -23.79 33.34
N TYR A 603 3.27 -25.06 33.04
CA TYR A 603 2.07 -25.56 32.39
C TYR A 603 1.20 -26.28 33.41
N GLN A 604 -0.09 -25.96 33.41
CA GLN A 604 -1.10 -26.64 34.23
C GLN A 604 -1.98 -27.51 33.31
N PRO A 605 -2.16 -28.80 33.63
CA PRO A 605 -3.07 -29.64 32.87
C PRO A 605 -4.53 -29.23 33.09
N GLN A 606 -5.43 -29.79 32.28
CA GLN A 606 -6.87 -29.60 32.49
C GLN A 606 -7.31 -30.09 33.88
N GLN A 607 -8.17 -29.32 34.54
CA GLN A 607 -8.76 -29.73 35.82
C GLN A 607 -9.68 -30.92 35.61
N ASP A 608 -9.38 -32.03 36.28
CA ASP A 608 -10.06 -33.32 36.08
C ASP A 608 -10.38 -34.07 37.39
N ASN A 609 -10.31 -33.37 38.54
CA ASN A 609 -10.61 -33.89 39.88
C ASN A 609 -9.78 -35.11 40.32
N LYS A 610 -8.66 -35.40 39.65
CA LYS A 610 -7.68 -36.42 40.05
C LYS A 610 -6.35 -35.75 40.37
N LYS A 611 -5.49 -36.44 41.13
CA LYS A 611 -4.12 -35.95 41.34
C LYS A 611 -3.30 -36.19 40.08
N ASN A 612 -2.58 -35.17 39.61
CA ASN A 612 -1.81 -35.20 38.37
C ASN A 612 -0.30 -35.30 38.63
N ALA A 613 0.43 -35.93 37.71
CA ALA A 613 1.89 -36.04 37.83
C ALA A 613 2.55 -34.65 37.71
N LEU A 614 3.78 -34.52 38.20
CA LEU A 614 4.64 -33.35 37.97
C LEU A 614 5.88 -33.78 37.19
N VAL A 615 6.11 -33.16 36.04
CA VAL A 615 7.33 -33.29 35.24
C VAL A 615 8.17 -32.03 35.41
N ILE A 616 9.43 -32.20 35.77
CA ILE A 616 10.39 -31.13 35.94
C ILE A 616 11.43 -31.25 34.83
N TRP A 617 11.48 -30.26 33.96
CA TRP A 617 12.49 -30.15 32.90
C TRP A 617 13.62 -29.23 33.34
N LEU A 618 14.86 -29.67 33.16
CA LEU A 618 16.06 -28.91 33.45
C LEU A 618 16.81 -28.58 32.16
N HIS A 619 17.01 -27.30 31.93
CA HIS A 619 17.55 -26.77 30.69
C HIS A 619 19.06 -27.05 30.48
N GLY A 620 19.51 -26.97 29.22
CA GLY A 620 20.92 -27.06 28.84
C GLY A 620 21.74 -25.82 29.24
N ALA A 621 23.05 -25.82 29.03
CA ALA A 621 23.88 -24.72 29.51
C ALA A 621 23.55 -23.37 28.82
N GLY A 622 23.13 -23.42 27.56
CA GLY A 622 22.83 -22.23 26.75
C GLY A 622 21.59 -21.47 27.22
N GLU A 623 20.68 -22.13 27.93
CA GLU A 623 19.36 -21.61 28.27
C GLU A 623 19.35 -20.91 29.64
N GLY A 624 20.50 -20.75 30.27
CA GLY A 624 20.63 -19.98 31.50
C GLY A 624 20.15 -18.53 31.38
N GLY A 625 19.66 -17.97 32.49
CA GLY A 625 19.21 -16.58 32.56
C GLY A 625 17.92 -16.43 33.36
N THR A 626 17.06 -15.49 32.91
CA THR A 626 15.78 -15.17 33.58
C THR A 626 14.57 -15.13 32.64
N ASP A 627 14.78 -15.37 31.34
CA ASP A 627 13.72 -15.42 30.33
C ASP A 627 13.43 -16.89 30.00
N THR A 628 12.31 -17.40 30.50
CA THR A 628 11.97 -18.82 30.36
C THR A 628 11.46 -19.15 28.96
N SER A 629 11.20 -18.14 28.11
CA SER A 629 10.92 -18.39 26.69
C SER A 629 12.15 -18.91 25.94
N ILE A 630 13.36 -18.64 26.43
CA ILE A 630 14.59 -19.20 25.89
C ILE A 630 14.67 -20.70 26.17
N ASP A 631 14.47 -21.09 27.43
CA ASP A 631 14.41 -22.50 27.84
C ASP A 631 13.33 -23.26 27.04
N LEU A 632 12.14 -22.69 26.93
CA LEU A 632 11.02 -23.33 26.24
C LEU A 632 11.21 -23.51 24.72
N LEU A 633 12.00 -22.67 24.06
CA LEU A 633 12.11 -22.64 22.60
C LEU A 633 13.49 -23.00 22.05
N ALA A 634 14.55 -23.01 22.86
CA ALA A 634 15.90 -23.38 22.43
C ALA A 634 15.99 -24.85 21.98
N ASN A 635 15.04 -25.66 22.43
CA ASN A 635 14.68 -26.98 21.94
C ASN A 635 13.16 -27.12 22.10
N GLU A 636 12.59 -28.29 21.83
CA GLU A 636 11.13 -28.45 21.76
C GLU A 636 10.50 -28.81 23.13
N VAL A 637 10.94 -28.20 24.24
CA VAL A 637 10.35 -28.40 25.59
C VAL A 637 8.84 -28.19 25.59
N THR A 638 8.33 -27.31 24.72
CA THR A 638 6.90 -27.07 24.58
C THR A 638 6.10 -28.33 24.18
N ALA A 639 6.75 -29.37 23.64
CA ALA A 639 6.16 -30.69 23.42
C ALA A 639 5.65 -31.36 24.69
N LEU A 640 6.22 -31.04 25.87
CA LEU A 640 5.76 -31.53 27.17
C LEU A 640 4.36 -30.99 27.55
N ALA A 641 3.94 -29.88 26.94
CA ALA A 641 2.57 -29.35 27.03
C ALA A 641 1.71 -29.71 25.79
N GLY A 642 2.21 -30.58 24.92
CA GLY A 642 1.53 -31.10 23.75
C GLY A 642 0.62 -32.28 24.07
N ASP A 643 -0.40 -32.47 23.23
CA ASP A 643 -1.45 -33.48 23.46
C ASP A 643 -0.88 -34.91 23.55
N LYS A 644 0.15 -35.22 22.74
CA LYS A 644 0.83 -36.53 22.75
C LYS A 644 1.46 -36.82 24.11
N PHE A 645 2.26 -35.89 24.64
CA PHE A 645 2.90 -36.05 25.95
C PHE A 645 1.86 -36.12 27.07
N GLN A 646 0.91 -35.18 27.08
CA GLN A 646 -0.13 -35.12 28.11
C GLN A 646 -1.01 -36.38 28.12
N SER A 647 -1.26 -37.00 26.95
CA SER A 647 -1.98 -38.26 26.86
C SER A 647 -1.20 -39.43 27.50
N GLU A 648 0.10 -39.56 27.23
CA GLU A 648 0.93 -40.64 27.80
C GLU A 648 1.03 -40.56 29.32
N LEU A 649 1.04 -39.35 29.86
CA LEU A 649 1.14 -39.10 31.30
C LEU A 649 -0.24 -39.09 32.01
N ASN A 650 -1.33 -39.20 31.24
CA ASN A 650 -2.70 -39.00 31.71
C ASN A 650 -2.85 -37.66 32.45
N ASN A 651 -2.44 -36.58 31.79
CA ASN A 651 -2.29 -35.22 32.30
C ASN A 651 -1.15 -35.05 33.33
N ALA A 652 -0.30 -34.06 33.12
CA ALA A 652 0.79 -33.71 34.02
C ALA A 652 1.04 -32.20 34.06
N TYR A 653 1.35 -31.71 35.26
CA TYR A 653 2.01 -30.42 35.44
C TYR A 653 3.41 -30.49 34.83
N VAL A 654 3.83 -29.40 34.20
CA VAL A 654 5.22 -29.23 33.74
C VAL A 654 5.76 -27.95 34.34
N ILE A 655 6.92 -28.04 34.99
CA ILE A 655 7.71 -26.85 35.33
C ILE A 655 9.08 -26.92 34.67
N THR A 656 9.55 -25.77 34.22
CA THR A 656 10.88 -25.61 33.62
C THR A 656 11.65 -24.54 34.41
N PRO A 657 12.29 -24.92 35.54
CA PRO A 657 13.10 -23.98 36.30
C PRO A 657 14.30 -23.51 35.49
N GLN A 658 14.69 -22.26 35.66
CA GLN A 658 15.83 -21.64 34.98
C GLN A 658 16.76 -20.98 36.01
N CYS A 659 18.05 -21.29 35.91
CA CYS A 659 19.07 -20.70 36.76
C CYS A 659 19.75 -19.48 36.10
N PRO A 660 20.26 -18.51 36.87
CA PRO A 660 20.90 -17.31 36.30
C PRO A 660 22.15 -17.53 35.46
N THR A 661 22.86 -18.66 35.62
CA THR A 661 24.08 -18.99 34.85
C THR A 661 23.95 -20.35 34.17
N MET A 662 24.47 -21.41 34.76
CA MET A 662 24.29 -22.78 34.31
C MET A 662 24.21 -23.69 35.56
N TRP A 663 23.51 -24.79 35.50
CA TRP A 663 23.39 -25.74 36.60
C TRP A 663 24.73 -26.28 37.07
N MET A 664 25.69 -26.49 36.18
CA MET A 664 27.05 -26.94 36.53
C MET A 664 27.92 -25.84 37.19
N ASP A 665 27.39 -24.68 37.58
CA ASP A 665 28.18 -23.62 38.24
C ASP A 665 28.57 -24.01 39.67
N GLY A 666 29.89 -24.12 39.91
CA GLY A 666 30.47 -24.36 41.23
C GLY A 666 30.64 -23.13 42.12
N GLY A 667 30.20 -21.93 41.68
CA GLY A 667 30.29 -20.67 42.42
C GLY A 667 31.20 -19.61 41.79
N ASN A 668 31.85 -19.95 40.68
CA ASN A 668 32.81 -19.11 39.95
C ASN A 668 32.47 -19.00 38.46
N LYS A 669 31.28 -19.43 38.03
CA LYS A 669 30.82 -19.45 36.64
C LYS A 669 31.65 -20.35 35.72
N THR A 670 32.26 -21.41 36.28
CA THR A 670 32.93 -22.45 35.49
C THR A 670 32.19 -23.77 35.61
N TYR A 671 32.17 -24.55 34.53
CA TYR A 671 31.64 -25.90 34.52
C TYR A 671 32.38 -26.80 35.52
N GLN A 672 31.64 -27.63 36.25
CA GLN A 672 32.16 -28.78 36.98
C GLN A 672 31.33 -30.03 36.69
N ASN A 673 31.90 -31.21 36.90
CA ASN A 673 31.34 -32.48 36.43
C ASN A 673 30.92 -33.43 37.56
N GLY A 674 30.72 -32.92 38.78
CA GLY A 674 30.24 -33.70 39.93
C GLY A 674 31.07 -33.54 41.20
N ASP A 675 32.37 -33.23 41.08
CA ASP A 675 33.32 -33.15 42.19
C ASP A 675 32.85 -32.24 43.35
N LYS A 676 32.45 -31.00 43.02
CA LYS A 676 32.13 -29.97 44.02
C LYS A 676 30.63 -29.80 44.27
N GLY A 677 29.81 -30.32 43.36
CA GLY A 677 28.37 -30.05 43.29
C GLY A 677 28.04 -28.63 42.82
N SER A 678 26.77 -28.43 42.47
CA SER A 678 26.24 -27.14 42.03
C SER A 678 25.85 -26.23 43.18
N ILE A 679 26.10 -24.92 43.02
CA ILE A 679 25.56 -23.91 43.93
C ILE A 679 24.03 -23.77 43.84
N TYR A 680 23.43 -24.27 42.76
CA TYR A 680 21.99 -24.18 42.51
C TYR A 680 21.21 -25.37 43.06
N ALA A 681 21.88 -26.47 43.43
CA ALA A 681 21.21 -27.71 43.84
C ALA A 681 20.23 -27.50 45.02
N LYS A 682 20.67 -26.78 46.07
CA LYS A 682 19.83 -26.51 47.24
C LYS A 682 18.64 -25.61 46.92
N GLY A 683 18.85 -24.54 46.15
CA GLY A 683 17.80 -23.59 45.80
C GLY A 683 16.78 -24.17 44.81
N LEU A 684 17.23 -25.01 43.87
CA LEU A 684 16.35 -25.73 42.94
C LEU A 684 15.45 -26.72 43.70
N PHE A 685 16.00 -27.52 44.61
CA PHE A 685 15.18 -28.43 45.41
C PHE A 685 14.16 -27.66 46.29
N ASP A 686 14.57 -26.52 46.86
CA ASP A 686 13.66 -25.64 47.61
C ASP A 686 12.50 -25.12 46.75
N LEU A 687 12.76 -24.74 45.50
CA LEU A 687 11.71 -24.38 44.54
C LEU A 687 10.77 -25.56 44.28
N ILE A 688 11.31 -26.74 43.97
CA ILE A 688 10.53 -27.94 43.65
C ILE A 688 9.64 -28.34 44.83
N ASP A 689 10.21 -28.43 46.04
CA ASP A 689 9.49 -28.80 47.26
C ASP A 689 8.43 -27.75 47.62
N ASN A 690 8.74 -26.45 47.46
CA ASN A 690 7.76 -25.38 47.65
C ASN A 690 6.61 -25.49 46.64
N TYR A 691 6.93 -25.70 45.36
CA TYR A 691 5.94 -25.83 44.30
C TYR A 691 5.00 -27.01 44.56
N VAL A 692 5.53 -28.17 44.91
CA VAL A 692 4.72 -29.37 45.23
C VAL A 692 3.82 -29.11 46.45
N LYS A 693 4.35 -28.52 47.53
CA LYS A 693 3.57 -28.24 48.75
C LYS A 693 2.41 -27.26 48.53
N ASN A 694 2.58 -26.31 47.62
CA ASN A 694 1.57 -25.28 47.34
C ASN A 694 0.62 -25.65 46.20
N ASN A 695 0.81 -26.80 45.55
CA ASN A 695 -0.06 -27.29 44.49
C ASN A 695 -0.72 -28.61 44.92
N ALA A 696 -1.88 -28.49 45.58
CA ALA A 696 -2.57 -29.64 46.13
C ALA A 696 -2.93 -30.68 45.06
N ASP A 697 -3.13 -30.31 43.79
CA ASP A 697 -3.49 -31.25 42.72
C ASP A 697 -2.35 -32.21 42.32
N ILE A 698 -1.11 -31.95 42.74
CA ILE A 698 0.04 -32.79 42.37
C ILE A 698 0.02 -34.11 43.15
N ASP A 699 0.23 -35.21 42.44
CA ASP A 699 0.49 -36.53 43.00
C ASP A 699 1.95 -36.64 43.44
N THR A 700 2.19 -36.62 44.76
CA THR A 700 3.55 -36.69 45.33
C THR A 700 4.26 -38.03 45.09
N ASN A 701 3.54 -39.06 44.62
CA ASN A 701 4.11 -40.33 44.20
C ASN A 701 4.50 -40.37 42.72
N ARG A 702 4.19 -39.30 41.95
CA ARG A 702 4.45 -39.19 40.51
C ARG A 702 5.12 -37.86 40.17
N ILE A 703 6.26 -37.61 40.82
CA ILE A 703 7.12 -36.45 40.54
C ILE A 703 8.34 -36.96 39.76
N TYR A 704 8.51 -36.47 38.55
CA TYR A 704 9.56 -36.88 37.61
C TYR A 704 10.51 -35.71 37.35
N ILE A 705 11.80 -36.01 37.19
CA ILE A 705 12.82 -34.99 36.93
C ILE A 705 13.77 -35.43 35.82
N GLY A 706 14.07 -34.53 34.89
CA GLY A 706 14.99 -34.82 33.81
C GLY A 706 15.33 -33.57 33.01
N GLY A 707 16.21 -33.72 32.04
CA GLY A 707 16.73 -32.60 31.28
C GLY A 707 17.97 -32.98 30.48
N CYS A 708 18.45 -32.05 29.66
CA CYS A 708 19.52 -32.29 28.72
C CYS A 708 20.85 -31.67 29.13
N SER A 709 21.96 -32.34 28.80
CA SER A 709 23.33 -31.81 28.97
C SER A 709 23.59 -31.31 30.41
N ASN A 710 23.69 -30.00 30.60
CA ASN A 710 23.79 -29.32 31.89
C ASN A 710 22.61 -29.61 32.84
N GLY A 711 21.40 -29.73 32.31
CA GLY A 711 20.21 -30.18 33.03
C GLY A 711 20.21 -31.69 33.28
N GLY A 712 20.84 -32.48 32.40
CA GLY A 712 21.11 -33.90 32.64
C GLY A 712 22.05 -34.08 33.85
N TYR A 713 23.12 -33.27 33.93
CA TYR A 713 23.99 -33.19 35.10
C TYR A 713 23.20 -32.90 36.39
N MET A 714 22.34 -31.88 36.35
CA MET A 714 21.54 -31.50 37.53
C MET A 714 20.48 -32.54 37.87
N THR A 715 19.95 -33.26 36.89
CA THR A 715 19.08 -34.41 37.11
C THR A 715 19.80 -35.46 37.96
N MET A 716 21.03 -35.83 37.56
CA MET A 716 21.88 -36.74 38.31
C MET A 716 22.18 -36.21 39.72
N GLU A 717 22.55 -34.93 39.84
CA GLU A 717 22.84 -34.33 41.14
C GLU A 717 21.61 -34.32 42.08
N MET A 718 20.42 -34.05 41.54
CA MET A 718 19.15 -34.06 42.30
C MET A 718 18.82 -35.44 42.82
N ILE A 719 18.89 -36.48 41.99
CA ILE A 719 18.58 -37.85 42.44
C ILE A 719 19.65 -38.39 43.40
N LEU A 720 20.91 -38.00 43.25
CA LEU A 720 22.00 -38.38 44.17
C LEU A 720 21.85 -37.74 45.56
N LYS A 721 21.31 -36.52 45.64
CA LYS A 721 21.05 -35.82 46.92
C LYS A 721 19.69 -36.15 47.53
N HIS A 722 18.70 -36.50 46.70
CA HIS A 722 17.31 -36.74 47.09
C HIS A 722 16.76 -38.05 46.49
N PRO A 723 17.38 -39.22 46.77
CA PRO A 723 17.09 -40.49 46.09
C PRO A 723 15.66 -41.01 46.27
N ASP A 724 14.97 -40.60 47.34
CA ASP A 724 13.60 -41.04 47.66
C ASP A 724 12.52 -40.00 47.25
N TYR A 725 12.93 -38.83 46.71
CA TYR A 725 12.00 -37.74 46.42
C TYR A 725 11.33 -37.87 45.04
N PHE A 726 12.01 -38.42 44.05
CA PHE A 726 11.48 -38.56 42.69
C PHE A 726 10.95 -39.97 42.45
N ALA A 727 9.92 -40.07 41.61
CA ALA A 727 9.32 -41.33 41.21
C ALA A 727 10.05 -41.95 40.01
N ALA A 728 10.65 -41.12 39.16
CA ALA A 728 11.50 -41.51 38.04
C ALA A 728 12.40 -40.34 37.64
N ALA A 729 13.49 -40.64 36.95
CA ALA A 729 14.36 -39.64 36.34
C ALA A 729 14.69 -39.96 34.87
N PHE A 730 14.91 -38.92 34.07
CA PHE A 730 15.25 -39.05 32.65
C PHE A 730 16.43 -38.13 32.26
N PRO A 731 17.66 -38.44 32.69
CA PRO A 731 18.86 -37.70 32.28
C PRO A 731 19.19 -37.92 30.79
N ILE A 732 19.37 -36.83 30.06
CA ILE A 732 19.71 -36.84 28.62
C ILE A 732 21.10 -36.23 28.43
N CYS A 733 21.99 -36.95 27.72
CA CYS A 733 23.42 -36.64 27.50
C CYS A 733 24.09 -35.99 28.73
N GLU A 734 23.92 -36.64 29.89
CA GLU A 734 24.26 -36.04 31.17
C GLU A 734 25.78 -35.92 31.40
N ALA A 735 26.18 -34.78 31.97
CA ALA A 735 27.58 -34.41 32.15
C ALA A 735 28.13 -34.68 33.57
N PHE A 736 27.53 -35.60 34.32
CA PHE A 736 28.00 -36.02 35.65
C PHE A 736 28.98 -37.19 35.51
N TYR A 737 30.25 -36.97 35.86
CA TYR A 737 31.27 -37.99 35.75
C TYR A 737 31.05 -39.09 36.79
N ASP A 738 31.00 -40.34 36.34
CA ASP A 738 30.75 -41.51 37.20
C ASP A 738 31.81 -41.66 38.30
N GLU A 739 33.04 -41.19 38.06
CA GLU A 739 34.13 -41.22 39.05
C GLU A 739 33.80 -40.47 40.35
N TYR A 740 32.88 -39.49 40.29
CA TYR A 740 32.42 -38.75 41.46
C TYR A 740 31.15 -39.34 42.09
N ILE A 741 30.57 -40.38 41.50
CA ILE A 741 29.44 -41.11 42.07
C ILE A 741 29.98 -42.23 42.96
N THR A 742 29.75 -42.13 44.27
CA THR A 742 30.19 -43.15 45.23
C THR A 742 29.33 -44.42 45.14
N ASP A 743 29.88 -45.58 45.51
CA ASP A 743 29.11 -46.83 45.56
C ASP A 743 27.89 -46.74 46.49
N LYS A 744 28.00 -45.96 47.58
CA LYS A 744 26.87 -45.69 48.47
C LYS A 744 25.74 -44.97 47.75
N GLN A 745 26.07 -44.01 46.89
CA GLN A 745 25.08 -43.30 46.09
C GLN A 745 24.44 -44.22 45.03
N ILE A 746 25.23 -45.04 44.32
CA ILE A 746 24.68 -46.06 43.42
C ILE A 746 23.69 -46.98 44.16
N GLN A 747 24.05 -47.44 45.36
CA GLN A 747 23.16 -48.25 46.19
C GLN A 747 21.89 -47.53 46.62
N SER A 748 21.94 -46.20 46.83
CA SER A 748 20.75 -45.41 47.15
C SER A 748 19.79 -45.28 45.96
N LEU A 749 20.30 -45.34 44.72
CA LEU A 749 19.51 -45.26 43.49
C LEU A 749 19.00 -46.61 42.99
N LYS A 750 19.29 -47.73 43.67
CA LYS A 750 19.01 -49.08 43.15
C LYS A 750 17.53 -49.39 42.88
N ASN A 751 16.61 -48.61 43.44
CA ASN A 751 15.17 -48.77 43.26
C ASN A 751 14.54 -47.64 42.44
N LEU A 752 15.30 -46.61 42.08
CA LEU A 752 14.80 -45.48 41.31
C LEU A 752 14.70 -45.87 39.83
N PRO A 753 13.54 -45.73 39.18
CA PRO A 753 13.42 -45.82 37.72
C PRO A 753 14.21 -44.70 37.03
N ILE A 754 15.11 -45.05 36.11
CA ILE A 754 15.94 -44.06 35.38
C ILE A 754 16.00 -44.40 33.89
N TRP A 755 15.74 -43.42 33.03
CA TRP A 755 15.89 -43.52 31.58
C TRP A 755 17.04 -42.65 31.10
N PHE A 756 18.13 -43.25 30.61
CA PHE A 756 19.24 -42.53 30.02
C PHE A 756 19.08 -42.39 28.52
N THR A 757 19.37 -41.21 27.98
CA THR A 757 19.41 -40.96 26.53
C THR A 757 20.74 -40.34 26.15
N TYR A 758 21.41 -40.83 25.09
CA TYR A 758 22.62 -40.21 24.54
C TYR A 758 22.84 -40.64 23.08
N ALA A 759 23.72 -39.94 22.37
CA ALA A 759 24.21 -40.37 21.05
C ALA A 759 25.71 -40.64 21.09
N LYS A 760 26.18 -41.61 20.30
CA LYS A 760 27.60 -42.01 20.24
C LYS A 760 28.48 -40.96 19.56
N THR A 761 27.89 -40.09 18.74
CA THR A 761 28.58 -38.95 18.12
C THR A 761 28.64 -37.70 19.00
N ASP A 762 28.17 -37.75 20.25
CA ASP A 762 28.33 -36.63 21.19
C ASP A 762 29.82 -36.36 21.46
N THR A 763 30.27 -35.19 21.03
CA THR A 763 31.66 -34.70 21.22
C THR A 763 31.77 -33.67 22.33
N THR A 764 30.65 -33.27 22.92
CA THR A 764 30.60 -32.31 24.03
C THR A 764 30.62 -33.05 25.37
N VAL A 765 29.84 -34.12 25.49
CA VAL A 765 29.78 -34.97 26.70
C VAL A 765 30.17 -36.39 26.32
N ASP A 766 31.27 -36.85 26.93
CA ASP A 766 31.79 -38.20 26.71
C ASP A 766 31.01 -39.24 27.52
N PHE A 767 30.04 -39.89 26.88
CA PHE A 767 29.17 -40.89 27.50
C PHE A 767 29.94 -42.06 28.15
N THR A 768 31.19 -42.33 27.72
CA THR A 768 32.04 -43.39 28.29
C THR A 768 32.58 -43.02 29.67
N LYS A 769 32.53 -41.74 30.05
CA LYS A 769 32.88 -41.23 31.38
C LYS A 769 31.67 -40.95 32.27
N THR A 770 30.47 -40.87 31.70
CA THR A 770 29.24 -40.45 32.40
C THR A 770 28.21 -41.58 32.40
N THR A 771 27.37 -41.66 31.37
CA THR A 771 26.18 -42.51 31.31
C THR A 771 26.52 -44.00 31.29
N GLU A 772 27.44 -44.45 30.43
CA GLU A 772 27.76 -45.87 30.29
C GLU A 772 28.28 -46.52 31.59
N PRO A 773 29.31 -45.97 32.28
CA PRO A 773 29.76 -46.53 33.56
C PRO A 773 28.69 -46.44 34.66
N THR A 774 27.91 -45.35 34.71
CA THR A 774 26.82 -45.18 35.69
C THR A 774 25.73 -46.25 35.51
N VAL A 775 25.25 -46.46 34.28
CA VAL A 775 24.26 -47.49 33.93
C VAL A 775 24.76 -48.87 34.35
N LYS A 776 26.02 -49.20 34.01
CA LYS A 776 26.64 -50.48 34.37
C LYS A 776 26.65 -50.71 35.88
N ARG A 777 26.99 -49.68 36.66
CA ARG A 777 27.02 -49.76 38.13
C ARG A 777 25.63 -49.87 38.74
N LEU A 778 24.63 -49.16 38.21
CA LEU A 778 23.24 -49.26 38.66
C LEU A 778 22.65 -50.66 38.41
N LEU A 779 22.87 -51.22 37.22
CA LEU A 779 22.46 -52.59 36.88
C LEU A 779 23.17 -53.61 37.79
N ALA A 780 24.47 -53.46 38.02
CA ALA A 780 25.24 -54.33 38.92
C ALA A 780 24.77 -54.24 40.38
N ALA A 781 24.29 -53.07 40.82
CA ALA A 781 23.68 -52.86 42.13
C ALA A 781 22.27 -53.47 42.26
N GLY A 782 21.72 -54.02 41.18
CA GLY A 782 20.42 -54.70 41.14
C GLY A 782 19.25 -53.81 40.74
N ASN A 783 19.49 -52.62 40.19
CA ASN A 783 18.40 -51.82 39.63
C ASN A 783 17.84 -52.48 38.37
N LYS A 784 16.54 -52.79 38.38
CA LYS A 784 15.83 -53.49 37.30
C LYS A 784 15.08 -52.54 36.36
N ASN A 785 15.04 -51.25 36.67
CA ASN A 785 14.26 -50.24 35.96
C ASN A 785 15.17 -49.13 35.44
N VAL A 786 16.32 -49.54 34.88
CA VAL A 786 17.24 -48.68 34.13
C VAL A 786 17.04 -48.96 32.66
N HIS A 787 16.67 -47.94 31.91
CA HIS A 787 16.47 -47.98 30.47
C HIS A 787 17.48 -47.07 29.77
N VAL A 788 17.84 -47.41 28.53
CA VAL A 788 18.83 -46.66 27.75
C VAL A 788 18.36 -46.54 26.30
N SER A 789 18.29 -45.30 25.80
CA SER A 789 18.20 -44.97 24.38
C SER A 789 19.56 -44.45 23.91
N ALA A 790 20.34 -45.32 23.27
CA ALA A 790 21.66 -44.99 22.74
C ALA A 790 21.60 -44.90 21.21
N PHE A 791 21.72 -43.70 20.67
CA PHE A 791 21.67 -43.44 19.23
C PHE A 791 23.06 -43.50 18.60
N ASP A 792 23.16 -43.93 17.35
CA ASP A 792 24.44 -43.92 16.62
C ASP A 792 24.85 -42.49 16.25
N ASP A 793 23.89 -41.68 15.80
CA ASP A 793 24.02 -40.27 15.44
C ASP A 793 22.75 -39.48 15.83
N VAL A 794 22.68 -38.19 15.50
CA VAL A 794 21.50 -37.34 15.69
C VAL A 794 21.13 -36.72 14.35
N HIS A 795 19.92 -36.99 13.86
CA HIS A 795 19.48 -36.54 12.53
C HIS A 795 17.97 -36.25 12.47
N ASP A 796 17.54 -35.50 11.45
CA ASP A 796 16.14 -35.17 11.18
C ASP A 796 15.32 -36.43 10.91
N THR A 797 14.26 -36.63 11.69
CA THR A 797 13.28 -37.71 11.50
C THR A 797 11.98 -37.21 10.87
N SER A 798 11.79 -35.90 10.79
CA SER A 798 10.60 -35.28 10.20
C SER A 798 10.53 -35.41 8.68
N GLY A 799 11.69 -35.54 8.03
CA GLY A 799 11.85 -35.56 6.57
C GLY A 799 11.80 -34.16 5.94
N LEU A 800 11.72 -33.10 6.76
CA LEU A 800 11.65 -31.70 6.32
C LEU A 800 13.03 -31.16 5.98
N TYR A 801 14.08 -31.61 6.67
CA TYR A 801 15.41 -31.05 6.56
C TYR A 801 16.37 -32.07 5.96
N LYS A 802 17.03 -31.67 4.87
CA LYS A 802 17.93 -32.56 4.11
C LYS A 802 19.28 -31.92 3.89
N ASP A 803 20.30 -32.75 3.82
CA ASP A 803 21.64 -32.34 3.37
C ASP A 803 21.65 -32.06 1.85
N ALA A 804 22.81 -31.63 1.33
CA ALA A 804 22.99 -31.34 -0.09
C ALA A 804 22.80 -32.56 -1.01
N ASN A 805 22.86 -33.78 -0.47
CA ASN A 805 22.69 -35.05 -1.18
C ASN A 805 21.26 -35.59 -1.08
N GLY A 806 20.38 -34.93 -0.32
CA GLY A 806 19.00 -35.35 -0.09
C GLY A 806 18.81 -36.36 1.04
N ASN A 807 19.84 -36.66 1.83
CA ASN A 807 19.74 -37.46 3.05
C ASN A 807 19.14 -36.62 4.20
N PRO A 808 18.59 -37.25 5.26
CA PRO A 808 18.22 -36.53 6.47
C PRO A 808 19.35 -35.64 6.98
N TYR A 809 19.03 -34.43 7.43
CA TYR A 809 20.01 -33.51 7.99
C TYR A 809 20.58 -34.07 9.29
N GLU A 810 21.90 -34.23 9.37
CA GLU A 810 22.59 -34.63 10.59
C GLU A 810 22.81 -33.40 11.50
N TYR A 811 22.28 -33.46 12.71
CA TYR A 811 22.47 -32.45 13.75
C TYR A 811 23.78 -32.68 14.51
N ASN A 812 24.11 -31.78 15.45
CA ASN A 812 25.21 -32.06 16.37
C ASN A 812 24.87 -33.28 17.23
N GLY A 813 25.79 -34.25 17.33
CA GLY A 813 25.61 -35.45 18.14
C GLY A 813 25.28 -35.20 19.62
N HIS A 814 25.58 -34.00 20.14
CA HIS A 814 25.19 -33.61 21.49
C HIS A 814 23.67 -33.47 21.67
N TRP A 815 22.91 -33.21 20.60
CA TRP A 815 21.49 -32.83 20.64
C TRP A 815 20.54 -34.03 20.73
N SER A 816 20.94 -35.09 21.44
CA SER A 816 20.15 -36.31 21.62
C SER A 816 18.78 -36.09 22.31
N TRP A 817 18.54 -34.92 22.88
CA TRP A 817 17.22 -34.51 23.40
C TRP A 817 16.16 -34.36 22.32
N ILE A 818 16.53 -34.14 21.05
CA ILE A 818 15.58 -34.12 19.92
C ILE A 818 14.73 -35.39 19.90
N TYR A 819 15.36 -36.55 20.08
CA TYR A 819 14.65 -37.82 20.13
C TYR A 819 13.76 -37.98 21.37
N TRP A 820 14.07 -37.29 22.47
CA TRP A 820 13.18 -37.24 23.62
C TRP A 820 11.96 -36.38 23.32
N ASP A 821 12.17 -35.16 22.82
CA ASP A 821 11.12 -34.19 22.54
C ASP A 821 10.12 -34.70 21.47
N ASN A 822 10.60 -35.50 20.51
CA ASN A 822 9.78 -36.13 19.48
C ASN A 822 9.09 -37.44 19.90
N ASN A 823 9.37 -37.92 21.11
CA ASN A 823 8.93 -39.22 21.63
C ASN A 823 9.45 -40.41 20.80
N GLU A 824 10.75 -40.38 20.48
CA GLU A 824 11.46 -41.36 19.67
C GLU A 824 12.50 -42.15 20.48
N CYS A 825 12.56 -41.94 21.79
CA CYS A 825 13.39 -42.72 22.69
C CYS A 825 12.77 -44.09 22.97
N PHE A 826 13.44 -45.15 22.48
CA PHE A 826 13.12 -46.54 22.80
C PHE A 826 14.31 -47.24 23.45
N ASP A 827 14.04 -48.20 24.34
CA ASP A 827 15.07 -49.09 24.86
C ASP A 827 15.30 -50.29 23.93
N SER A 828 16.27 -51.15 24.25
CA SER A 828 16.57 -52.35 23.47
C SER A 828 15.45 -53.40 23.44
N ASN A 829 14.42 -53.26 24.28
CA ASN A 829 13.23 -54.12 24.30
C ASN A 829 12.04 -53.49 23.57
N GLY A 830 12.19 -52.29 22.99
CA GLY A 830 11.13 -51.55 22.31
C GLY A 830 10.16 -50.83 23.25
N VAL A 831 10.50 -50.65 24.53
CA VAL A 831 9.72 -49.80 25.45
C VAL A 831 9.92 -48.34 25.03
N ASN A 832 8.85 -47.55 25.01
CA ASN A 832 8.89 -46.12 24.71
C ASN A 832 9.07 -45.29 26.00
N ALA A 833 9.92 -44.27 25.95
CA ALA A 833 10.31 -43.50 27.14
C ALA A 833 9.16 -42.70 27.78
N TRP A 834 8.32 -42.01 27.00
CA TRP A 834 7.21 -41.23 27.56
C TRP A 834 6.13 -42.15 28.15
N ASN A 835 5.79 -43.20 27.43
CA ASN A 835 4.83 -44.21 27.90
C ASN A 835 5.33 -44.89 29.18
N TRP A 836 6.62 -45.23 29.25
CA TRP A 836 7.26 -45.73 30.45
C TRP A 836 7.18 -44.72 31.60
N LEU A 837 7.47 -43.45 31.35
CA LEU A 837 7.46 -42.40 32.37
C LEU A 837 6.07 -42.28 33.02
N GLY A 838 5.00 -42.34 32.22
CA GLY A 838 3.61 -42.30 32.70
C GLY A 838 3.20 -43.45 33.61
N GLN A 839 3.92 -44.58 33.55
CA GLN A 839 3.67 -45.75 34.38
C GLN A 839 4.42 -45.73 35.72
N GLN A 840 5.34 -44.78 35.94
CA GLN A 840 6.16 -44.78 37.15
C GLN A 840 5.40 -44.18 38.33
N ALA A 841 5.49 -44.81 39.49
CA ALA A 841 5.01 -44.26 40.75
C ALA A 841 5.85 -44.81 41.90
N LYS A 842 6.06 -44.01 42.94
CA LYS A 842 6.65 -44.52 44.18
C LYS A 842 5.74 -45.60 44.76
N LYS A 843 6.33 -46.74 45.16
CA LYS A 843 5.59 -47.79 45.86
C LYS A 843 5.16 -47.28 47.23
N GLU A 844 3.88 -47.41 47.58
CA GLU A 844 3.43 -47.14 48.95
C GLU A 844 4.21 -48.02 49.94
N VAL A 845 4.88 -47.39 50.89
CA VAL A 845 5.43 -48.10 52.04
C VAL A 845 4.24 -48.50 52.90
N ALA A 846 3.88 -49.79 52.87
CA ALA A 846 2.87 -50.35 53.76
C ALA A 846 3.28 -50.05 55.21
N ASN A 847 2.56 -49.14 55.88
CA ASN A 847 2.75 -48.87 57.29
C ASN A 847 2.54 -50.16 58.10
N THR A 848 3.63 -50.67 58.66
CA THR A 848 3.66 -51.77 59.61
C THR A 848 2.97 -51.33 60.91
N THR A 849 1.79 -51.90 61.14
CA THR A 849 1.28 -52.39 62.42
C THR A 849 1.60 -51.55 63.68
N THR A 850 0.76 -50.55 63.96
CA THR A 850 0.59 -50.05 65.33
C THR A 850 -0.25 -51.03 66.14
N VAL A 851 0.41 -51.64 67.14
CA VAL A 851 -0.18 -52.46 68.19
C VAL A 851 -1.18 -51.62 69.00
N LYS A 852 -2.40 -52.15 69.15
CA LYS A 852 -3.47 -51.70 70.05
C LYS A 852 -2.97 -51.47 71.48
N PRO A 853 -3.50 -50.43 72.16
CA PRO A 853 -3.87 -50.54 73.57
C PRO A 853 -5.39 -50.70 73.71
N ALA A 854 -5.78 -51.51 74.69
CA ALA A 854 -7.14 -51.92 75.00
C ALA A 854 -8.07 -50.76 75.42
N THR A 855 -9.30 -50.79 74.91
CA THR A 855 -10.43 -50.03 75.42
C THR A 855 -11.00 -50.68 76.69
N LYS A 856 -11.18 -49.87 77.75
CA LYS A 856 -12.17 -50.13 78.80
C LYS A 856 -13.48 -49.41 78.44
N THR A 857 -14.55 -50.13 78.70
CA THR A 857 -15.97 -49.90 78.42
C THR A 857 -16.58 -48.78 79.27
N ASN A 858 -17.59 -48.08 78.72
CA ASN A 858 -18.98 -48.11 79.20
C ASN A 858 -19.92 -47.23 78.33
N ASP A 859 -21.00 -47.88 77.91
CA ASP A 859 -22.27 -47.42 77.30
C ASP A 859 -23.03 -46.32 78.08
N PRO A 860 -24.21 -45.79 77.63
CA PRO A 860 -24.82 -45.81 76.28
C PRO A 860 -25.46 -44.46 75.81
N LYS A 861 -25.78 -44.44 74.51
CA LYS A 861 -26.89 -43.77 73.74
C LYS A 861 -28.12 -43.21 74.54
N PRO A 862 -28.99 -42.32 73.99
CA PRO A 862 -29.64 -42.53 72.67
C PRO A 862 -30.16 -41.32 71.82
N THR A 863 -30.12 -41.53 70.49
CA THR A 863 -31.16 -41.30 69.44
C THR A 863 -32.02 -40.02 69.34
N ASN A 864 -32.12 -39.45 68.11
CA ASN A 864 -33.31 -39.42 67.21
C ASN A 864 -33.16 -38.27 66.18
N THR A 865 -33.03 -38.55 64.88
CA THR A 865 -34.05 -38.73 63.81
C THR A 865 -34.80 -37.48 63.34
N SER A 866 -34.85 -37.38 62.00
CA SER A 866 -35.97 -37.00 61.13
C SER A 866 -36.28 -35.53 60.81
N ASN A 867 -36.01 -35.20 59.54
CA ASN A 867 -36.94 -34.77 58.48
C ASN A 867 -37.71 -33.44 58.53
N THR A 868 -37.84 -32.94 57.28
CA THR A 868 -38.95 -32.17 56.66
C THR A 868 -38.97 -30.65 56.78
N SER A 869 -38.45 -30.02 55.72
CA SER A 869 -39.07 -29.05 54.79
C SER A 869 -40.36 -28.27 55.18
N ILE A 870 -40.37 -26.93 54.97
CA ILE A 870 -41.17 -26.20 53.93
C ILE A 870 -41.24 -24.67 54.20
N LYS A 871 -40.92 -23.89 53.15
CA LYS A 871 -41.37 -22.56 52.66
C LYS A 871 -41.41 -21.27 53.52
N SER A 872 -40.81 -20.23 52.89
CA SER A 872 -41.17 -18.81 52.69
C SER A 872 -41.66 -17.98 53.89
N THR A 873 -41.24 -16.73 54.10
CA THR A 873 -41.53 -15.57 53.22
C THR A 873 -40.74 -14.33 53.70
N THR A 874 -40.43 -13.43 52.77
CA THR A 874 -39.99 -12.01 52.82
C THR A 874 -40.61 -11.18 53.97
N THR A 875 -40.04 -10.11 54.55
CA THR A 875 -39.45 -8.88 53.96
C THR A 875 -38.92 -7.90 55.06
N SER A 876 -37.98 -7.01 54.69
CA SER A 876 -37.79 -5.62 55.20
C SER A 876 -37.10 -5.41 56.57
N THR A 877 -36.37 -4.34 56.90
CA THR A 877 -35.55 -3.28 56.24
C THR A 877 -34.87 -2.48 57.36
N LYS A 878 -33.72 -1.84 57.04
CA LYS A 878 -33.11 -0.63 57.67
C LYS A 878 -32.54 -0.78 59.10
N ALA A 879 -31.53 -0.03 59.56
CA ALA A 879 -30.50 0.90 59.06
C ALA A 879 -29.55 1.13 60.27
N VAL A 880 -28.28 1.53 60.14
CA VAL A 880 -27.72 2.92 60.20
C VAL A 880 -26.19 2.70 60.33
N LYS A 881 -25.26 3.18 59.48
CA LYS A 881 -24.75 4.54 59.13
C LYS A 881 -23.86 5.24 60.17
N THR A 882 -22.59 5.43 59.82
CA THR A 882 -21.67 6.58 60.07
C THR A 882 -20.59 6.47 58.97
N GLY A 883 -20.35 7.38 58.00
CA GLY A 883 -20.19 8.85 58.04
C GLY A 883 -18.78 9.18 58.56
N ASP A 884 -17.84 9.89 57.91
CA ASP A 884 -17.80 10.84 56.78
C ASP A 884 -16.33 10.92 56.26
N SER A 885 -16.04 11.00 54.96
CA SER A 885 -15.95 12.16 54.04
C SER A 885 -14.71 13.06 54.21
N THR A 886 -13.94 13.27 53.13
CA THR A 886 -13.46 14.61 52.71
C THR A 886 -13.11 14.62 51.21
N SER A 887 -13.71 15.59 50.51
CA SER A 887 -13.40 16.07 49.17
C SER A 887 -12.30 17.14 49.22
N PHE A 888 -11.50 17.29 48.15
CA PHE A 888 -10.86 18.56 47.86
C PHE A 888 -10.87 18.87 46.36
N ALA A 889 -11.61 19.93 46.03
CA ALA A 889 -11.53 20.70 44.80
C ALA A 889 -11.48 22.19 45.19
N GLY A 890 -10.62 22.96 44.51
CA GLY A 890 -10.52 24.43 44.53
C GLY A 890 -9.38 24.98 45.41
N LEU A 891 -8.70 26.09 45.10
CA LEU A 891 -8.58 26.98 43.93
C LEU A 891 -7.50 28.04 44.32
N VAL A 892 -6.96 28.79 43.33
CA VAL A 892 -6.41 30.18 43.36
C VAL A 892 -5.04 30.30 42.63
N VAL A 893 -5.01 30.75 41.35
CA VAL A 893 -4.67 32.11 40.81
C VAL A 893 -3.26 32.60 41.25
N VAL A 894 -2.25 32.93 40.42
CA VAL A 894 -2.00 34.09 39.49
C VAL A 894 -0.74 33.73 38.64
N PHE A 895 -0.66 33.80 37.30
CA PHE A 895 -0.35 34.99 36.48
C PHE A 895 -0.56 34.73 34.95
N ILE A 896 -1.50 35.53 34.45
CA ILE A 896 -1.81 36.09 33.13
C ILE A 896 -0.66 36.25 32.09
N THR A 897 -0.91 35.65 30.92
CA THR A 897 -0.84 36.12 29.51
C THR A 897 0.33 36.91 28.91
N SER A 898 0.63 36.53 27.65
CA SER A 898 0.96 37.33 26.43
C SER A 898 2.19 36.73 25.72
N LEU A 899 2.30 36.56 24.39
CA LEU A 899 1.74 37.31 23.28
C LEU A 899 1.89 36.47 21.98
N LEU A 900 0.79 36.21 21.28
CA LEU A 900 0.80 35.96 19.83
C LEU A 900 0.78 37.33 19.14
N ALA A 901 1.94 37.85 18.81
CA ALA A 901 2.11 38.91 17.82
C ALA A 901 3.55 38.85 17.32
N LEU A 902 3.75 38.34 16.10
CA LEU A 902 4.76 38.79 15.12
C LEU A 902 4.87 37.77 13.98
N ILE A 903 3.93 37.84 13.04
CA ILE A 903 4.30 37.78 11.63
C ILE A 903 4.50 39.24 11.23
N PHE A 904 5.74 39.63 10.91
CA PHE A 904 6.16 40.50 9.79
C PHE A 904 7.53 41.15 10.09
N LEU A 905 8.50 40.84 9.22
CA LEU A 905 9.77 41.55 8.94
C LEU A 905 10.86 41.42 10.04
N SER A 906 12.10 40.99 9.79
CA SER A 906 12.96 41.28 8.64
C SER A 906 14.08 40.24 8.39
N LYS A 907 14.20 39.89 7.10
CA LYS A 907 15.34 39.35 6.35
C LYS A 907 16.78 39.60 6.87
N LYS A 908 17.62 38.59 6.58
CA LYS A 908 19.02 38.63 6.12
C LYS A 908 20.14 38.95 7.15
N ARG A 909 20.97 37.94 7.44
CA ARG A 909 22.36 37.78 6.93
C ARG A 909 23.09 36.65 7.66
N GLN A 910 23.65 35.70 6.92
CA GLN A 910 25.08 35.31 6.91
C GLN A 910 25.23 34.04 6.05
N ASN A 911 25.60 34.20 4.78
CA ASN A 911 26.85 33.62 4.27
C ASN A 911 28.05 33.78 5.21
N GLN A 912 28.59 32.65 5.65
CA GLN A 912 29.93 32.19 5.28
C GLN A 912 29.82 30.79 4.69
#